data_AF-A0A1Q6G4F6-F1
#
_entry.id   AF-A0A1Q6G4F6-F1
#
_cell.length_a   1.000
_cell.length_b   1.000
_cell.length_c   1.000
_cell.angle_alpha   90.00
_cell.angle_beta   90.00
_cell.angle_gamma   90.00
#
_symmetry.space_group_name_H-M   'P 1'
#
loop_
_entity.id
_entity.type
_entity.pdbx_description
1 polymer ?
#
loop_
_entity_poly.entity_id
_entity_poly.type
_entity_poly.pdbx_seq_one_letter_code
_entity_poly.pdbx_strand_id
1 'polypeptide(L)'
;MKKVFKLYLMLFLSITGTVFTTNAETKKILVVGNSFSFDAALQEFLPIVQAAGDDIVLGFPYKGGTTLELHTNYITTNQQIYNYYKIKDGKMTSTGGNSRKFDANIITDEDWDIVIIQTDHNYSGAYSHYFPYLSNLITYFKTHLTNKSAQFYLYMTWAYQNGSAKLEELINKGLYTDQMDQYTKIVDCAGRAAIQSGIGEENIIPGGTAVQNGRTSYIGDDYNRDGYHMNLSHGRYTVALTWYEKIFGKSVIGLSYHPASISDFCAEMCQHAVHEAIIHPKSISSLADTYGVNPDAKPKVIDRPLMINFGIGVGSSAVSQYSWNSLTTTLTGANVGNLYNSKGYGTEVKVSIEKPFDGVSSIGTTSSTTALDMPSNVSKSAFYGTTESSVIISGLYPGQAYDMNVFASVMNNTSTNSETVYSFKGANNGNASLNPTKNTANIATAQGIIADEKGRIYLTVKAGANNNEEKKTYYLGALMVTPHLEVPGKIPIYINFTTNGKTTQEDYWNNVTSHLAGTKIENLTDSENKASGISLNITKGFAGVTENGASKTNTLLNMPANASTTGYWVNGIEKDGVLIDNAEIVFSNLDPKESYDFYMFGSYMNATEVHEAEYSTFGTVENYIGLNGNNNDHSIAELSSIYPDADGHIRFTVTPGATSADTYKTGYINAMAIMVPGIVKVVPFEPVAEGPWDGISTIEPARDVSGNCVIYTGAELAWVANQINQGHAITGIKIAKDIDLGNQPWTPIGYGTYFTGKIDGQGYHIYNMYINKSDLTEKSNFAGLIGGTNSESCDILNINLSGKIDIPASITQKTQVGSFIGKANALGNMVNCHSDVEINIMGAPGYVGGVLAFMKNANVKNCSYSGNIIITTSGKVTNGVGGILGCTNSSTTGIEAIINGCYFDGSIKNNGSGTPKYVAGINSYSNLSKAAETITNNYVIGTIDCTATNQGTIYGKNNTVNFDCENNYYYAGYTLTGKGGIPMDIKKFHSGEATYLLNGDQMEFLFGQELDSDNNMPVVYSGTNRVYKTVFMYNGNEYAVLYNNTEMKFPQNPVPDDGTTFGGWYDEKGNRYDENSTTQTDLILYAKTIATGTDNLKTKDEITISNNKIDITSENPIGDIAIVDVNGMEVINKTIKETIAELDINSLQHGIYLFKSKHDCIKFIKK
;
A
#
# COMPACT_ATOMS: atom_id res chain seq x y z
N MET A 1 -67.41 21.70 22.98
CA MET A 1 -65.97 21.45 23.23
C MET A 1 -65.57 19.99 23.40
N LYS A 2 -66.35 19.10 24.05
CA LYS A 2 -65.93 17.70 24.27
C LYS A 2 -65.96 16.74 23.05
N LYS A 3 -66.67 17.09 21.96
CA LYS A 3 -66.71 16.28 20.73
C LYS A 3 -65.59 16.59 19.72
N VAL A 4 -65.06 17.82 19.74
CA VAL A 4 -63.97 18.24 18.84
C VAL A 4 -62.62 17.73 19.35
N PHE A 5 -62.41 17.68 20.67
CA PHE A 5 -61.19 17.14 21.27
C PHE A 5 -61.01 15.62 21.05
N LYS A 6 -62.12 14.86 20.95
CA LYS A 6 -62.08 13.42 20.61
C LYS A 6 -61.74 13.15 19.14
N LEU A 7 -62.12 14.06 18.24
CA LEU A 7 -61.80 13.94 16.81
C LEU A 7 -60.32 14.27 16.54
N TYR A 8 -59.77 15.30 17.20
CA TYR A 8 -58.33 15.60 17.10
C TYR A 8 -57.45 14.56 17.81
N LEU A 9 -57.89 13.99 18.95
CA LEU A 9 -57.14 12.92 19.61
C LEU A 9 -57.15 11.60 18.79
N MET A 10 -58.25 11.28 18.09
CA MET A 10 -58.30 10.14 17.16
C MET A 10 -57.51 10.38 15.87
N LEU A 11 -57.43 11.63 15.37
CA LEU A 11 -56.61 11.97 14.20
C LEU A 11 -55.10 12.00 14.54
N PHE A 12 -54.74 12.38 15.77
CA PHE A 12 -53.34 12.29 16.27
C PHE A 12 -52.93 10.84 16.53
N LEU A 13 -53.82 9.98 17.04
CA LEU A 13 -53.58 8.54 17.22
C LEU A 13 -53.61 7.73 15.92
N SER A 14 -54.15 8.27 14.81
CA SER A 14 -54.09 7.62 13.50
C SER A 14 -52.86 7.98 12.66
N ILE A 15 -52.00 8.91 13.14
CA ILE A 15 -50.74 9.29 12.46
C ILE A 15 -49.50 8.81 13.25
N THR A 16 -49.67 8.39 14.51
CA THR A 16 -48.61 7.70 15.29
C THR A 16 -48.98 6.24 15.48
N GLY A 17 -48.83 5.45 14.43
CA GLY A 17 -49.27 4.04 14.49
C GLY A 17 -49.14 3.24 13.21
N THR A 18 -48.40 3.67 12.19
CA THR A 18 -47.61 2.69 11.46
C THR A 18 -46.47 2.30 12.40
N VAL A 19 -46.74 1.31 13.24
CA VAL A 19 -45.69 0.35 13.58
C VAL A 19 -45.26 -0.14 12.20
N PHE A 20 -44.16 0.42 11.68
CA PHE A 20 -43.34 -0.35 10.76
C PHE A 20 -43.01 -1.58 11.58
N THR A 21 -43.76 -2.66 11.36
CA THR A 21 -43.29 -3.98 11.71
C THR A 21 -42.04 -4.12 10.87
N THR A 22 -40.89 -3.70 11.40
CA THR A 22 -39.61 -4.17 10.93
C THR A 22 -39.72 -5.67 11.10
N ASN A 23 -40.01 -6.38 10.01
CA ASN A 23 -39.85 -7.82 9.96
C ASN A 23 -38.34 -8.05 10.03
N ALA A 24 -37.79 -7.89 11.23
CA ALA A 24 -36.40 -8.18 11.53
C ALA A 24 -36.20 -9.65 11.20
N GLU A 25 -35.46 -9.91 10.15
CA GLU A 25 -35.18 -11.26 9.70
C GLU A 25 -33.91 -11.73 10.41
N THR A 26 -33.98 -12.87 11.09
CA THR A 26 -32.80 -13.52 11.65
C THR A 26 -32.36 -14.64 10.73
N LYS A 27 -31.11 -14.60 10.24
CA LYS A 27 -30.51 -15.68 9.45
C LYS A 27 -29.46 -16.42 10.25
N LYS A 28 -29.54 -17.76 10.32
CA LYS A 28 -28.50 -18.61 10.89
C LYS A 28 -27.58 -19.11 9.77
N ILE A 29 -26.33 -18.67 9.77
CA ILE A 29 -25.39 -18.85 8.66
C ILE A 29 -24.17 -19.67 9.12
N LEU A 30 -23.92 -20.80 8.46
CA LEU A 30 -22.67 -21.54 8.58
C LEU A 30 -21.74 -21.19 7.39
N VAL A 31 -20.53 -20.73 7.69
CA VAL A 31 -19.54 -20.36 6.67
C VAL A 31 -18.48 -21.44 6.55
N VAL A 32 -18.15 -21.83 5.32
CA VAL A 32 -17.08 -22.78 4.97
C VAL A 32 -16.07 -22.06 4.08
N GLY A 33 -14.94 -21.70 4.67
CA GLY A 33 -13.91 -20.96 3.94
C GLY A 33 -12.68 -20.61 4.77
N ASN A 34 -12.00 -19.55 4.36
CA ASN A 34 -10.70 -19.12 4.88
C ASN A 34 -10.64 -17.58 5.06
N SER A 35 -9.45 -16.99 4.95
CA SER A 35 -9.23 -15.55 5.11
C SER A 35 -10.06 -14.67 4.17
N PHE A 36 -10.51 -15.18 3.02
CA PHE A 36 -11.38 -14.44 2.10
C PHE A 36 -12.81 -14.34 2.65
N SER A 37 -13.32 -15.44 3.22
CA SER A 37 -14.59 -15.41 3.94
C SER A 37 -14.48 -14.63 5.25
N PHE A 38 -13.31 -14.60 5.88
CA PHE A 38 -13.04 -13.75 7.05
C PHE A 38 -13.23 -12.26 6.70
N ASP A 39 -12.66 -11.82 5.57
CA ASP A 39 -12.76 -10.44 5.11
C ASP A 39 -14.22 -9.98 4.92
N ALA A 40 -15.12 -10.88 4.54
CA ALA A 40 -16.55 -10.58 4.43
C ALA A 40 -17.31 -10.74 5.75
N ALA A 41 -17.07 -11.81 6.52
CA ALA A 41 -17.99 -12.25 7.55
C ALA A 41 -17.81 -11.58 8.93
N LEU A 42 -16.60 -11.17 9.30
CA LEU A 42 -16.28 -10.95 10.73
C LEU A 42 -16.10 -9.50 11.17
N GLN A 43 -15.87 -8.55 10.25
CA GLN A 43 -15.71 -7.14 10.61
C GLN A 43 -16.99 -6.34 10.35
N GLU A 44 -17.45 -6.26 9.10
CA GLU A 44 -18.49 -5.32 8.70
C GLU A 44 -19.90 -5.94 8.60
N PHE A 45 -20.00 -7.26 8.47
CA PHE A 45 -21.28 -7.91 8.19
C PHE A 45 -22.33 -7.76 9.29
N LEU A 46 -21.95 -7.96 10.56
CA LEU A 46 -22.86 -7.78 11.69
C LEU A 46 -23.37 -6.33 11.80
N PRO A 47 -22.51 -5.29 11.80
CA PRO A 47 -22.98 -3.91 11.80
C PRO A 47 -23.90 -3.55 10.62
N ILE A 48 -23.61 -4.04 9.41
CA ILE A 48 -24.47 -3.83 8.22
C ILE A 48 -25.87 -4.44 8.45
N VAL A 49 -25.93 -5.69 8.90
CA VAL A 49 -27.19 -6.40 9.19
C VAL A 49 -28.00 -5.64 10.24
N GLN A 50 -27.35 -5.22 11.33
CA GLN A 50 -28.02 -4.48 12.41
C GLN A 50 -28.52 -3.11 11.96
N ALA A 51 -27.74 -2.39 11.15
CA ALA A 51 -28.13 -1.09 10.61
C ALA A 51 -29.33 -1.17 9.67
N ALA A 52 -29.53 -2.31 9.02
CA ALA A 52 -30.71 -2.57 8.21
C ALA A 52 -31.94 -3.07 9.00
N GLY A 53 -31.78 -3.26 10.31
CA GLY A 53 -32.85 -3.73 11.22
C GLY A 53 -33.05 -5.25 11.22
N ASP A 54 -32.05 -6.02 10.79
CA ASP A 54 -32.05 -7.49 10.79
C ASP A 54 -31.11 -8.07 11.87
N ASP A 55 -31.02 -9.39 11.97
CA ASP A 55 -30.12 -10.09 12.89
C ASP A 55 -29.47 -11.33 12.25
N ILE A 56 -28.35 -11.78 12.82
CA ILE A 56 -27.66 -12.99 12.38
C ILE A 56 -27.16 -13.83 13.55
N VAL A 57 -27.18 -15.14 13.33
CA VAL A 57 -26.31 -16.06 14.06
C VAL A 57 -25.33 -16.64 13.05
N LEU A 58 -24.02 -16.46 13.27
CA LEU A 58 -23.00 -16.89 12.32
C LEU A 58 -22.01 -17.84 12.97
N GLY A 59 -21.76 -18.98 12.34
CA GLY A 59 -20.71 -19.93 12.72
C GLY A 59 -19.65 -20.00 11.63
N PHE A 60 -18.39 -19.79 11.98
CA PHE A 60 -17.29 -19.81 11.04
C PHE A 60 -16.04 -20.51 11.59
N PRO A 61 -15.84 -21.79 11.27
CA PRO A 61 -14.60 -22.52 11.54
C PRO A 61 -13.54 -22.11 10.53
N TYR A 62 -12.74 -21.15 10.98
CA TYR A 62 -11.71 -20.52 10.21
C TYR A 62 -10.41 -21.31 10.25
N LYS A 63 -9.81 -21.50 9.07
CA LYS A 63 -8.41 -21.87 8.88
C LYS A 63 -7.87 -21.17 7.63
N GLY A 64 -6.83 -20.36 7.80
CA GLY A 64 -6.19 -19.62 6.70
C GLY A 64 -5.68 -20.56 5.59
N GLY A 65 -5.78 -20.12 4.33
CA GLY A 65 -5.28 -20.85 3.15
C GLY A 65 -6.06 -22.11 2.74
N THR A 66 -7.15 -22.46 3.44
CA THR A 66 -7.87 -23.73 3.19
C THR A 66 -8.61 -23.70 1.85
N THR A 67 -8.42 -24.73 1.03
CA THR A 67 -9.16 -24.99 -0.24
C THR A 67 -10.35 -25.92 0.00
N LEU A 68 -11.22 -26.09 -1.00
CA LEU A 68 -12.32 -27.07 -0.97
C LEU A 68 -11.81 -28.50 -0.72
N GLU A 69 -10.69 -28.85 -1.35
CA GLU A 69 -10.00 -30.13 -1.14
C GLU A 69 -9.54 -30.28 0.32
N LEU A 70 -8.86 -29.27 0.86
CA LEU A 70 -8.37 -29.31 2.23
C LEU A 70 -9.53 -29.38 3.23
N HIS A 71 -10.62 -28.64 3.04
CA HIS A 71 -11.82 -28.80 3.86
C HIS A 71 -12.35 -30.23 3.82
N THR A 72 -12.47 -30.83 2.63
CA THR A 72 -12.90 -32.23 2.47
C THR A 72 -11.97 -33.18 3.23
N ASN A 73 -10.67 -32.99 3.13
CA ASN A 73 -9.67 -33.82 3.79
C ASN A 73 -9.71 -33.66 5.32
N TYR A 74 -9.77 -32.43 5.83
CA TYR A 74 -9.83 -32.16 7.27
C TYR A 74 -11.11 -32.70 7.90
N ILE A 75 -12.22 -32.65 7.19
CA ILE A 75 -13.50 -33.20 7.64
C ILE A 75 -13.45 -34.73 7.66
N THR A 76 -13.02 -35.36 6.56
CA THR A 76 -12.98 -36.83 6.44
C THR A 76 -11.97 -37.46 7.41
N THR A 77 -10.85 -36.78 7.68
CA THR A 77 -9.83 -37.22 8.64
C THR A 77 -10.04 -36.70 10.06
N ASN A 78 -11.13 -35.95 10.30
CA ASN A 78 -11.54 -35.42 11.61
C ASN A 78 -10.43 -34.63 12.35
N GLN A 79 -9.74 -33.74 11.62
CA GLN A 79 -8.61 -32.97 12.13
C GLN A 79 -9.03 -31.78 12.99
N GLN A 80 -8.28 -31.56 14.09
CA GLN A 80 -8.49 -30.44 14.99
C GLN A 80 -7.58 -29.27 14.59
N ILE A 81 -8.07 -28.43 13.69
CA ILE A 81 -7.27 -27.39 13.04
C ILE A 81 -7.98 -26.03 12.92
N TYR A 82 -9.28 -25.97 13.22
CA TYR A 82 -10.07 -24.76 13.04
C TYR A 82 -10.06 -23.88 14.29
N ASN A 83 -10.11 -22.57 14.07
CA ASN A 83 -10.60 -21.60 15.05
C ASN A 83 -12.09 -21.36 14.79
N TYR A 84 -12.97 -21.70 15.73
CA TYR A 84 -14.40 -21.47 15.53
C TYR A 84 -14.79 -20.08 16.01
N TYR A 85 -15.11 -19.20 15.05
CA TYR A 85 -15.74 -17.92 15.31
C TYR A 85 -17.26 -18.09 15.37
N LYS A 86 -17.88 -17.42 16.33
CA LYS A 86 -19.32 -17.41 16.50
C LYS A 86 -19.82 -16.00 16.73
N ILE A 87 -20.79 -15.56 15.94
CA ILE A 87 -21.59 -14.35 16.18
C ILE A 87 -22.96 -14.79 16.67
N LYS A 88 -23.36 -14.32 17.85
CA LYS A 88 -24.68 -14.56 18.44
C LYS A 88 -24.99 -13.45 19.43
N ASP A 89 -26.24 -13.01 19.49
CA ASP A 89 -26.69 -11.92 20.38
C ASP A 89 -25.86 -10.63 20.21
N GLY A 90 -25.52 -10.30 18.96
CA GLY A 90 -24.69 -9.14 18.62
C GLY A 90 -23.24 -9.21 19.08
N LYS A 91 -22.73 -10.38 19.49
CA LYS A 91 -21.37 -10.56 20.01
C LYS A 91 -20.60 -11.60 19.22
N MET A 92 -19.37 -11.26 18.87
CA MET A 92 -18.39 -12.17 18.28
C MET A 92 -17.56 -12.86 19.37
N THR A 93 -17.35 -14.16 19.23
CA THR A 93 -16.48 -14.98 20.09
C THR A 93 -15.62 -15.91 19.24
N SER A 94 -14.53 -16.43 19.82
CA SER A 94 -13.57 -17.32 19.17
C SER A 94 -13.12 -18.39 20.14
N THR A 95 -12.85 -19.60 19.64
CA THR A 95 -12.33 -20.72 20.46
C THR A 95 -10.79 -20.81 20.47
N GLY A 96 -10.08 -19.93 19.73
CA GLY A 96 -8.63 -19.96 19.56
C GLY A 96 -8.16 -20.87 18.42
N GLY A 97 -6.94 -20.65 17.91
CA GLY A 97 -6.37 -21.40 16.77
C GLY A 97 -6.23 -22.91 17.04
N ASN A 98 -6.48 -23.74 16.01
CA ASN A 98 -6.35 -25.20 16.06
C ASN A 98 -7.10 -25.88 17.24
N SER A 99 -8.20 -25.28 17.69
CA SER A 99 -8.94 -25.73 18.88
C SER A 99 -10.13 -26.64 18.55
N ARG A 100 -10.61 -26.61 17.30
CA ARG A 100 -11.83 -27.31 16.89
C ARG A 100 -11.64 -28.18 15.66
N LYS A 101 -12.45 -29.23 15.62
CA LYS A 101 -12.70 -30.07 14.44
C LYS A 101 -13.96 -29.59 13.77
N PHE A 102 -14.06 -29.76 12.47
CA PHE A 102 -15.30 -29.50 11.74
C PHE A 102 -16.20 -30.73 11.84
N ASP A 103 -16.74 -30.96 13.04
CA ASP A 103 -17.50 -32.14 13.44
C ASP A 103 -18.94 -31.79 13.85
N ALA A 104 -19.64 -32.76 14.43
CA ALA A 104 -21.03 -32.60 14.89
C ALA A 104 -21.22 -31.38 15.80
N ASN A 105 -20.23 -31.00 16.62
CA ASN A 105 -20.36 -29.86 17.53
C ASN A 105 -20.43 -28.51 16.81
N ILE A 106 -19.92 -28.41 15.58
CA ILE A 106 -20.03 -27.21 14.74
C ILE A 106 -21.26 -27.31 13.83
N ILE A 107 -21.48 -28.48 13.24
CA ILE A 107 -22.54 -28.70 12.25
C ILE A 107 -23.92 -28.65 12.90
N THR A 108 -24.05 -29.11 14.15
CA THR A 108 -25.31 -29.09 14.89
C THR A 108 -25.34 -27.99 15.97
N ASP A 109 -24.39 -27.05 15.93
CA ASP A 109 -24.35 -25.90 16.86
C ASP A 109 -25.61 -25.02 16.74
N GLU A 110 -26.16 -24.91 15.52
CA GLU A 110 -27.48 -24.33 15.26
C GLU A 110 -28.21 -25.12 14.16
N ASP A 111 -29.51 -24.89 14.05
CA ASP A 111 -30.35 -25.18 12.89
C ASP A 111 -30.06 -24.19 11.74
N TRP A 112 -28.84 -24.24 11.22
CA TRP A 112 -28.35 -23.35 10.16
C TRP A 112 -29.34 -23.26 8.98
N ASP A 113 -29.81 -22.06 8.68
CA ASP A 113 -30.70 -21.76 7.54
C ASP A 113 -29.91 -21.72 6.23
N ILE A 114 -28.65 -21.30 6.31
CA ILE A 114 -27.79 -21.01 5.17
C ILE A 114 -26.42 -21.64 5.40
N VAL A 115 -25.87 -22.24 4.34
CA VAL A 115 -24.45 -22.61 4.25
C VAL A 115 -23.79 -21.84 3.11
N ILE A 116 -22.77 -21.07 3.44
CA ILE A 116 -21.96 -20.36 2.44
C ILE A 116 -20.67 -21.13 2.26
N ILE A 117 -20.37 -21.54 1.02
CA ILE A 117 -19.14 -22.23 0.65
C ILE A 117 -18.35 -21.30 -0.27
N GLN A 118 -17.13 -20.91 0.12
CA GLN A 118 -16.31 -20.09 -0.75
C GLN A 118 -15.67 -20.88 -1.89
N THR A 119 -15.39 -20.20 -2.99
CA THR A 119 -14.46 -20.69 -4.01
C THR A 119 -13.02 -20.70 -3.50
N ASP A 120 -12.16 -21.53 -4.12
CA ASP A 120 -10.73 -21.53 -3.83
C ASP A 120 -10.11 -20.16 -4.13
N HIS A 121 -9.17 -19.68 -3.32
CA HIS A 121 -8.59 -18.35 -3.53
C HIS A 121 -7.66 -18.32 -4.77
N ASN A 122 -6.58 -19.11 -4.76
CA ASN A 122 -5.64 -19.20 -5.89
C ASN A 122 -6.25 -19.89 -7.12
N TYR A 123 -7.09 -20.91 -6.90
CA TYR A 123 -7.63 -21.80 -7.93
C TYR A 123 -9.10 -21.53 -8.26
N SER A 124 -9.66 -20.39 -7.87
CA SER A 124 -11.06 -20.03 -8.16
C SER A 124 -11.38 -20.04 -9.65
N GLY A 125 -10.41 -19.74 -10.52
CA GLY A 125 -10.54 -19.85 -11.97
C GLY A 125 -10.12 -21.20 -12.57
N ALA A 126 -9.88 -22.22 -11.75
CA ALA A 126 -9.48 -23.56 -12.20
C ALA A 126 -10.58 -24.59 -11.88
N TYR A 127 -11.43 -24.89 -12.87
CA TYR A 127 -12.62 -25.71 -12.67
C TYR A 127 -12.38 -27.09 -12.05
N SER A 128 -11.23 -27.72 -12.35
CA SER A 128 -10.84 -29.01 -11.80
C SER A 128 -10.65 -29.01 -10.28
N HIS A 129 -10.46 -27.84 -9.66
CA HIS A 129 -10.32 -27.71 -8.21
C HIS A 129 -11.66 -27.65 -7.46
N TYR A 130 -12.78 -27.60 -8.18
CA TYR A 130 -14.10 -27.63 -7.55
C TYR A 130 -14.59 -29.05 -7.26
N PHE A 131 -14.29 -30.02 -8.14
CA PHE A 131 -14.87 -31.36 -8.08
C PHE A 131 -13.78 -32.44 -7.94
N PRO A 132 -13.99 -33.47 -7.10
CA PRO A 132 -15.25 -33.84 -6.42
C PRO A 132 -15.54 -33.08 -5.11
N TYR A 133 -14.64 -32.18 -4.68
CA TYR A 133 -14.63 -31.61 -3.34
C TYR A 133 -15.90 -30.83 -2.95
N LEU A 134 -16.41 -29.96 -3.82
CA LEU A 134 -17.64 -29.21 -3.60
C LEU A 134 -18.84 -30.16 -3.44
N SER A 135 -18.93 -31.20 -4.28
CA SER A 135 -19.98 -32.23 -4.16
C SER A 135 -19.86 -33.00 -2.84
N ASN A 136 -18.65 -33.31 -2.39
CA ASN A 136 -18.40 -34.01 -1.14
C ASN A 136 -18.84 -33.15 0.05
N LEU A 137 -18.49 -31.87 0.08
CA LEU A 137 -18.91 -30.93 1.11
C LEU A 137 -20.43 -30.80 1.16
N ILE A 138 -21.09 -30.55 0.02
CA ILE A 138 -22.56 -30.43 -0.03
C ILE A 138 -23.24 -31.72 0.44
N THR A 139 -22.75 -32.88 0.00
CA THR A 139 -23.29 -34.18 0.43
C THR A 139 -23.12 -34.38 1.94
N TYR A 140 -21.94 -34.04 2.46
CA TYR A 140 -21.66 -34.10 3.89
C TYR A 140 -22.61 -33.20 4.69
N PHE A 141 -22.81 -31.95 4.27
CA PHE A 141 -23.71 -31.02 4.92
C PHE A 141 -25.18 -31.42 4.85
N LYS A 142 -25.69 -31.80 3.68
CA LYS A 142 -27.07 -32.30 3.53
C LYS A 142 -27.33 -33.50 4.45
N THR A 143 -26.31 -34.35 4.64
CA THR A 143 -26.38 -35.52 5.53
C THR A 143 -26.40 -35.13 7.01
N HIS A 144 -25.59 -34.17 7.45
CA HIS A 144 -25.34 -33.94 8.88
C HIS A 144 -26.01 -32.69 9.47
N LEU A 145 -26.40 -31.70 8.67
CA LEU A 145 -27.12 -30.51 9.17
C LEU A 145 -28.45 -30.92 9.81
N THR A 146 -28.82 -30.24 10.88
CA THR A 146 -30.11 -30.39 11.57
C THR A 146 -31.26 -29.88 10.71
N ASN A 147 -31.09 -28.71 10.07
CA ASN A 147 -32.02 -28.18 9.09
C ASN A 147 -31.77 -28.81 7.70
N LYS A 148 -32.66 -29.71 7.26
CA LYS A 148 -32.57 -30.38 5.95
C LYS A 148 -32.97 -29.50 4.77
N SER A 149 -33.52 -28.32 5.04
CA SER A 149 -33.92 -27.33 4.05
C SER A 149 -32.92 -26.17 3.94
N ALA A 150 -31.75 -26.27 4.57
CA ALA A 150 -30.72 -25.23 4.52
C ALA A 150 -30.34 -24.89 3.07
N GLN A 151 -30.31 -23.60 2.75
CA GLN A 151 -29.95 -23.10 1.43
C GLN A 151 -28.43 -22.97 1.31
N PHE A 152 -27.88 -23.43 0.19
CA PHE A 152 -26.45 -23.34 -0.09
C PHE A 152 -26.18 -22.14 -0.99
N TYR A 153 -25.16 -21.37 -0.65
CA TYR A 153 -24.63 -20.31 -1.50
C TYR A 153 -23.19 -20.61 -1.86
N LEU A 154 -22.82 -20.31 -3.11
CA LEU A 154 -21.42 -20.33 -3.55
C LEU A 154 -20.89 -18.90 -3.50
N TYR A 155 -19.89 -18.65 -2.66
CA TYR A 155 -19.27 -17.33 -2.56
C TYR A 155 -18.14 -17.18 -3.58
N MET A 156 -18.42 -16.42 -4.64
CA MET A 156 -17.48 -16.10 -5.71
C MET A 156 -16.52 -14.99 -5.24
N THR A 157 -15.26 -15.36 -5.00
CA THR A 157 -14.20 -14.44 -4.56
C THR A 157 -13.70 -13.54 -5.71
N TRP A 158 -12.72 -12.69 -5.43
CA TRP A 158 -12.19 -11.67 -6.34
C TRP A 158 -10.83 -12.05 -6.96
N ALA A 159 -10.51 -11.40 -8.09
CA ALA A 159 -9.18 -11.41 -8.67
C ALA A 159 -8.19 -10.58 -7.84
N TYR A 160 -6.91 -10.92 -7.90
CA TYR A 160 -5.84 -10.29 -7.12
C TYR A 160 -5.40 -8.96 -7.74
N GLN A 161 -4.82 -8.09 -6.93
CA GLN A 161 -4.32 -6.78 -7.36
C GLN A 161 -3.28 -6.91 -8.48
N ASN A 162 -3.41 -6.07 -9.49
CA ASN A 162 -2.51 -5.98 -10.62
C ASN A 162 -1.09 -5.63 -10.14
N GLY A 163 -0.09 -6.30 -10.70
CA GLY A 163 1.31 -6.11 -10.29
C GLY A 163 1.68 -6.62 -8.90
N SER A 164 0.76 -7.26 -8.17
CA SER A 164 1.10 -7.88 -6.89
C SER A 164 1.96 -9.13 -7.09
N ALA A 165 2.91 -9.36 -6.18
CA ALA A 165 3.76 -10.56 -6.18
C ALA A 165 2.94 -11.86 -6.19
N LYS A 166 1.74 -11.84 -5.58
CA LYS A 166 0.84 -13.00 -5.57
C LYS A 166 0.14 -13.23 -6.90
N LEU A 167 -0.30 -12.20 -7.61
CA LEU A 167 -0.82 -12.37 -8.96
C LEU A 167 0.28 -12.86 -9.90
N GLU A 168 1.48 -12.29 -9.80
CA GLU A 168 2.65 -12.70 -10.59
C GLU A 168 3.02 -14.18 -10.34
N GLU A 169 2.99 -14.64 -9.10
CA GLU A 169 3.17 -16.07 -8.75
C GLU A 169 2.17 -16.97 -9.50
N LEU A 170 0.90 -16.56 -9.61
CA LEU A 170 -0.13 -17.35 -10.29
C LEU A 170 -0.01 -17.29 -11.82
N ILE A 171 0.42 -16.15 -12.35
CA ILE A 171 0.70 -15.99 -13.79
C ILE A 171 1.83 -16.91 -14.21
N ASN A 172 2.92 -16.92 -13.43
CA ASN A 172 4.07 -17.76 -13.72
C ASN A 172 3.79 -19.26 -13.57
N LYS A 173 2.80 -19.63 -12.75
CA LYS A 173 2.26 -20.99 -12.68
C LYS A 173 1.37 -21.37 -13.89
N GLY A 174 1.16 -20.44 -14.82
CA GLY A 174 0.33 -20.63 -16.01
C GLY A 174 -1.18 -20.70 -15.71
N LEU A 175 -1.62 -20.30 -14.51
CA LEU A 175 -3.03 -20.31 -14.16
C LEU A 175 -3.78 -19.14 -14.81
N TYR A 176 -3.14 -17.98 -14.82
CA TYR A 176 -3.70 -16.73 -15.32
C TYR A 176 -2.70 -15.97 -16.21
N THR A 177 -3.16 -15.00 -17.00
CA THR A 177 -2.26 -14.07 -17.71
C THR A 177 -2.16 -12.71 -17.05
N ASP A 178 -3.23 -12.29 -16.36
CA ASP A 178 -3.38 -11.01 -15.68
C ASP A 178 -4.60 -11.05 -14.74
N GLN A 179 -4.86 -9.94 -14.03
CA GLN A 179 -6.00 -9.82 -13.11
C GLN A 179 -7.34 -10.08 -13.80
N MET A 180 -7.52 -9.63 -15.04
CA MET A 180 -8.81 -9.72 -15.72
C MET A 180 -9.06 -11.12 -16.27
N ASP A 181 -8.02 -11.80 -16.76
CA ASP A 181 -8.10 -13.23 -17.08
C ASP A 181 -8.45 -14.04 -15.82
N GLN A 182 -7.85 -13.72 -14.67
CA GLN A 182 -8.24 -14.31 -13.39
C GLN A 182 -9.72 -14.04 -13.09
N TYR A 183 -10.17 -12.79 -13.11
CA TYR A 183 -11.58 -12.44 -12.88
C TYR A 183 -12.53 -13.21 -13.81
N THR A 184 -12.23 -13.23 -15.12
CA THR A 184 -13.05 -13.89 -16.14
C THR A 184 -13.18 -15.40 -15.87
N LYS A 185 -12.05 -16.05 -15.55
CA LYS A 185 -12.04 -17.49 -15.21
C LYS A 185 -12.76 -17.78 -13.89
N ILE A 186 -12.66 -16.90 -12.90
CA ILE A 186 -13.40 -17.02 -11.63
C ILE A 186 -14.90 -17.02 -11.90
N VAL A 187 -15.39 -16.02 -12.66
CA VAL A 187 -16.80 -15.88 -13.01
C VAL A 187 -17.32 -17.11 -13.77
N ASP A 188 -16.57 -17.58 -14.77
CA ASP A 188 -16.94 -18.78 -15.53
C ASP A 188 -16.96 -20.04 -14.64
N CYS A 189 -15.90 -20.28 -13.87
CA CYS A 189 -15.78 -21.48 -13.04
C CYS A 189 -16.84 -21.52 -11.94
N ALA A 190 -17.07 -20.40 -11.25
CA ALA A 190 -18.10 -20.30 -10.22
C ALA A 190 -19.50 -20.54 -10.79
N GLY A 191 -19.82 -19.96 -11.96
CA GLY A 191 -21.08 -20.18 -12.66
C GLY A 191 -21.33 -21.65 -12.99
N ARG A 192 -20.37 -22.30 -13.66
CA ARG A 192 -20.45 -23.72 -14.01
C ARG A 192 -20.51 -24.62 -12.76
N ALA A 193 -19.75 -24.30 -11.71
CA ALA A 193 -19.70 -25.08 -10.49
C ALA A 193 -21.00 -25.00 -9.69
N ALA A 194 -21.63 -23.82 -9.64
CA ALA A 194 -22.94 -23.64 -9.02
C ALA A 194 -24.02 -24.51 -9.69
N ILE A 195 -24.01 -24.58 -11.03
CA ILE A 195 -24.91 -25.47 -11.79
C ILE A 195 -24.61 -26.94 -11.49
N GLN A 196 -23.37 -27.38 -11.66
CA GLN A 196 -23.01 -28.80 -11.53
C GLN A 196 -23.22 -29.33 -10.11
N SER A 197 -23.01 -28.51 -9.09
CA SER A 197 -23.20 -28.88 -7.68
C SER A 197 -24.67 -28.88 -7.24
N GLY A 198 -25.58 -28.34 -8.05
CA GLY A 198 -27.00 -28.17 -7.73
C GLY A 198 -27.28 -27.01 -6.77
N ILE A 199 -26.35 -26.07 -6.61
CA ILE A 199 -26.55 -24.81 -5.88
C ILE A 199 -27.40 -23.83 -6.72
N GLY A 200 -27.19 -23.77 -8.02
CA GLY A 200 -27.86 -22.82 -8.93
C GLY A 200 -27.14 -21.48 -9.03
N GLU A 201 -27.13 -20.87 -10.22
CA GLU A 201 -26.45 -19.59 -10.45
C GLU A 201 -27.10 -18.44 -9.68
N GLU A 202 -28.39 -18.54 -9.39
CA GLU A 202 -29.15 -17.61 -8.58
C GLU A 202 -28.69 -17.54 -7.13
N ASN A 203 -27.90 -18.53 -6.67
CA ASN A 203 -27.36 -18.61 -5.31
C ASN A 203 -25.85 -18.32 -5.23
N ILE A 204 -25.30 -17.64 -6.25
CA ILE A 204 -23.93 -17.09 -6.20
C ILE A 204 -23.94 -15.76 -5.45
N ILE A 205 -23.02 -15.59 -4.49
CA ILE A 205 -22.71 -14.29 -3.87
C ILE A 205 -21.55 -13.66 -4.67
N PRO A 206 -21.77 -12.59 -5.43
CA PRO A 206 -20.84 -12.13 -6.46
C PRO A 206 -19.76 -11.15 -5.92
N GLY A 207 -19.04 -11.56 -4.87
CA GLY A 207 -18.01 -10.71 -4.24
C GLY A 207 -16.92 -10.26 -5.21
N GLY A 208 -16.49 -11.14 -6.12
CA GLY A 208 -15.51 -10.81 -7.15
C GLY A 208 -15.93 -9.71 -8.09
N THR A 209 -17.18 -9.72 -8.53
CA THR A 209 -17.71 -8.67 -9.42
C THR A 209 -17.92 -7.36 -8.68
N ALA A 210 -18.37 -7.40 -7.41
CA ALA A 210 -18.48 -6.17 -6.59
C ALA A 210 -17.11 -5.48 -6.43
N VAL A 211 -16.05 -6.24 -6.15
CA VAL A 211 -14.68 -5.72 -6.10
C VAL A 211 -14.25 -5.17 -7.47
N GLN A 212 -14.53 -5.89 -8.56
CA GLN A 212 -14.13 -5.43 -9.89
C GLN A 212 -14.88 -4.17 -10.35
N ASN A 213 -16.16 -4.03 -10.00
CA ASN A 213 -16.93 -2.79 -10.16
C ASN A 213 -16.29 -1.66 -9.37
N GLY A 214 -15.99 -1.91 -8.09
CA GLY A 214 -15.32 -0.98 -7.20
C GLY A 214 -13.97 -0.47 -7.75
N ARG A 215 -13.18 -1.35 -8.37
CA ARG A 215 -11.89 -1.02 -9.00
C ARG A 215 -11.99 -0.02 -10.15
N THR A 216 -13.18 0.15 -10.75
CA THR A 216 -13.42 1.13 -11.81
C THR A 216 -13.66 2.56 -11.29
N SER A 217 -13.83 2.72 -9.97
CA SER A 217 -14.01 4.03 -9.32
C SER A 217 -12.68 4.77 -9.10
N TYR A 218 -12.73 5.89 -8.37
CA TYR A 218 -11.57 6.67 -7.97
C TYR A 218 -10.57 5.84 -7.16
N ILE A 219 -11.04 4.84 -6.39
CA ILE A 219 -10.18 3.93 -5.60
C ILE A 219 -9.18 3.21 -6.50
N GLY A 220 -9.59 2.84 -7.72
CA GLY A 220 -8.72 2.05 -8.59
C GLY A 220 -8.42 0.68 -8.01
N ASP A 221 -7.24 0.15 -8.31
CA ASP A 221 -6.85 -1.21 -7.91
C ASP A 221 -6.31 -1.29 -6.46
N ASP A 222 -6.82 -0.44 -5.55
CA ASP A 222 -6.42 -0.41 -4.13
C ASP A 222 -7.41 -1.14 -3.21
N TYR A 223 -8.10 -2.16 -3.75
CA TYR A 223 -9.03 -2.98 -2.99
C TYR A 223 -8.35 -4.02 -2.09
N ASN A 224 -7.02 -4.11 -2.14
CA ASN A 224 -6.24 -5.13 -1.46
C ASN A 224 -5.19 -4.53 -0.53
N ARG A 225 -5.00 -5.15 0.65
CA ARG A 225 -3.99 -4.69 1.63
C ARG A 225 -2.59 -5.29 1.41
N ASP A 226 -2.54 -6.44 0.74
CA ASP A 226 -1.35 -7.27 0.56
C ASP A 226 -1.30 -7.90 -0.85
N GLY A 227 -2.03 -7.29 -1.79
CA GLY A 227 -2.14 -7.77 -3.16
C GLY A 227 -3.25 -8.79 -3.42
N TYR A 228 -3.86 -9.40 -2.40
CA TYR A 228 -4.89 -10.41 -2.63
C TYR A 228 -5.99 -10.48 -1.56
N HIS A 229 -5.74 -10.11 -0.32
CA HIS A 229 -6.82 -9.96 0.67
C HIS A 229 -7.39 -8.55 0.67
N MET A 230 -8.61 -8.38 1.17
CA MET A 230 -9.30 -7.09 1.12
C MET A 230 -8.60 -6.02 1.98
N ASN A 231 -8.60 -4.80 1.45
CA ASN A 231 -8.37 -3.58 2.22
C ASN A 231 -9.29 -3.57 3.46
N LEU A 232 -8.73 -3.18 4.62
CA LEU A 232 -9.40 -3.28 5.93
C LEU A 232 -10.59 -2.32 6.11
N SER A 233 -10.75 -1.33 5.24
CA SER A 233 -11.88 -0.38 5.24
C SER A 233 -12.86 -0.68 4.12
N HIS A 234 -12.72 -0.02 2.97
CA HIS A 234 -13.66 -0.08 1.86
C HIS A 234 -13.75 -1.48 1.22
N GLY A 235 -12.65 -2.24 1.19
CA GLY A 235 -12.62 -3.60 0.64
C GLY A 235 -13.52 -4.56 1.40
N ARG A 236 -13.29 -4.69 2.72
CA ARG A 236 -14.12 -5.52 3.62
C ARG A 236 -15.58 -5.07 3.66
N TYR A 237 -15.83 -3.77 3.67
CA TYR A 237 -17.19 -3.21 3.62
C TYR A 237 -17.92 -3.64 2.34
N THR A 238 -17.28 -3.51 1.18
CA THR A 238 -17.85 -3.90 -0.14
C THR A 238 -18.26 -5.37 -0.17
N VAL A 239 -17.38 -6.28 0.28
CA VAL A 239 -17.70 -7.71 0.23
C VAL A 239 -18.75 -8.12 1.27
N ALA A 240 -18.80 -7.45 2.43
CA ALA A 240 -19.83 -7.67 3.45
C ALA A 240 -21.22 -7.16 3.01
N LEU A 241 -21.29 -6.00 2.35
CA LEU A 241 -22.50 -5.50 1.70
C LEU A 241 -23.01 -6.50 0.64
N THR A 242 -22.10 -7.11 -0.13
CA THR A 242 -22.46 -8.12 -1.14
C THR A 242 -23.11 -9.34 -0.52
N TRP A 243 -22.62 -9.80 0.64
CA TRP A 243 -23.25 -10.87 1.41
C TRP A 243 -24.64 -10.44 1.88
N TYR A 244 -24.76 -9.26 2.47
CA TYR A 244 -26.03 -8.76 2.98
C TYR A 244 -27.10 -8.67 1.90
N GLU A 245 -26.85 -7.96 0.79
CA GLU A 245 -27.85 -7.79 -0.28
C GLU A 245 -28.27 -9.14 -0.86
N LYS A 246 -27.32 -10.05 -1.04
CA LYS A 246 -27.62 -11.37 -1.62
C LYS A 246 -28.42 -12.27 -0.68
N ILE A 247 -28.09 -12.29 0.60
CA ILE A 247 -28.66 -13.21 1.59
C ILE A 247 -30.05 -12.74 2.06
N PHE A 248 -30.21 -11.43 2.25
CA PHE A 248 -31.47 -10.84 2.73
C PHE A 248 -32.38 -10.37 1.59
N GLY A 249 -31.87 -10.23 0.37
CA GLY A 249 -32.64 -9.73 -0.77
C GLY A 249 -33.07 -8.26 -0.60
N LYS A 250 -32.35 -7.50 0.23
CA LYS A 250 -32.61 -6.09 0.54
C LYS A 250 -31.49 -5.23 -0.03
N SER A 251 -31.86 -4.18 -0.76
CA SER A 251 -30.89 -3.28 -1.37
C SER A 251 -29.99 -2.62 -0.32
N VAL A 252 -28.69 -2.54 -0.61
CA VAL A 252 -27.73 -1.80 0.22
C VAL A 252 -27.72 -0.30 -0.06
N ILE A 253 -28.38 0.16 -1.12
CA ILE A 253 -28.40 1.57 -1.52
C ILE A 253 -29.11 2.39 -0.43
N GLY A 254 -28.41 3.40 0.10
CA GLY A 254 -28.92 4.26 1.17
C GLY A 254 -28.82 3.67 2.58
N LEU A 255 -28.05 2.58 2.75
CA LEU A 255 -27.75 2.05 4.08
C LEU A 255 -26.94 3.10 4.86
N SER A 256 -27.42 3.47 6.05
CA SER A 256 -26.84 4.55 6.86
C SER A 256 -25.53 4.20 7.55
N TYR A 257 -25.24 2.91 7.71
CA TYR A 257 -24.00 2.45 8.33
C TYR A 257 -22.87 2.37 7.32
N HIS A 258 -21.70 2.88 7.70
CA HIS A 258 -20.42 2.55 7.09
C HIS A 258 -19.32 2.69 8.13
N PRO A 259 -18.14 2.09 7.92
CA PRO A 259 -16.97 2.29 8.77
C PRO A 259 -16.61 3.77 8.89
N ALA A 260 -16.19 4.21 10.08
CA ALA A 260 -15.72 5.58 10.31
C ALA A 260 -14.47 5.95 9.49
N SER A 261 -13.78 4.95 8.93
CA SER A 261 -12.58 5.11 8.10
C SER A 261 -12.88 5.39 6.62
N ILE A 262 -14.16 5.39 6.20
CA ILE A 262 -14.55 5.73 4.82
C ILE A 262 -15.59 6.85 4.82
N SER A 263 -15.52 7.76 3.84
CA SER A 263 -16.48 8.87 3.68
C SER A 263 -17.83 8.39 3.17
N ASP A 264 -18.86 9.22 3.33
CA ASP A 264 -20.21 8.95 2.80
C ASP A 264 -20.18 8.66 1.29
N PHE A 265 -19.38 9.43 0.53
CA PHE A 265 -19.20 9.22 -0.90
C PHE A 265 -18.55 7.88 -1.23
N CYS A 266 -17.54 7.47 -0.44
CA CYS A 266 -16.93 6.15 -0.58
C CYS A 266 -17.93 5.03 -0.28
N ALA A 267 -18.73 5.20 0.78
CA ALA A 267 -19.75 4.25 1.17
C ALA A 267 -20.83 4.10 0.09
N GLU A 268 -21.32 5.20 -0.47
CA GLU A 268 -22.28 5.21 -1.57
C GLU A 268 -21.70 4.49 -2.80
N MET A 269 -20.45 4.77 -3.17
CA MET A 269 -19.75 4.07 -4.25
C MET A 269 -19.69 2.56 -4.01
N CYS A 270 -19.30 2.11 -2.80
CA CYS A 270 -19.28 0.69 -2.45
C CYS A 270 -20.67 0.05 -2.54
N GLN A 271 -21.72 0.75 -2.09
CA GLN A 271 -23.10 0.28 -2.20
C GLN A 271 -23.53 0.11 -3.67
N HIS A 272 -23.18 1.06 -4.54
CA HIS A 272 -23.44 0.96 -5.98
C HIS A 272 -22.63 -0.16 -6.65
N ALA A 273 -21.35 -0.32 -6.28
CA ALA A 273 -20.52 -1.42 -6.78
C ALA A 273 -21.15 -2.79 -6.52
N VAL A 274 -21.70 -2.94 -5.31
CA VAL A 274 -22.39 -4.14 -4.83
C VAL A 274 -23.72 -4.32 -5.56
N HIS A 275 -24.56 -3.30 -5.57
CA HIS A 275 -25.90 -3.38 -6.18
C HIS A 275 -25.82 -3.76 -7.66
N GLU A 276 -24.89 -3.15 -8.40
CA GLU A 276 -24.61 -3.50 -9.78
C GLU A 276 -24.10 -4.93 -9.94
N ALA A 277 -23.26 -5.42 -9.02
CA ALA A 277 -22.81 -6.81 -9.04
C ALA A 277 -23.94 -7.81 -8.72
N ILE A 278 -24.96 -7.42 -7.96
CA ILE A 278 -26.14 -8.26 -7.71
C ILE A 278 -27.01 -8.38 -8.96
N ILE A 279 -27.19 -7.28 -9.72
CA ILE A 279 -27.95 -7.24 -10.97
C ILE A 279 -27.18 -7.93 -12.10
N HIS A 280 -25.87 -7.69 -12.17
CA HIS A 280 -24.98 -8.12 -13.25
C HIS A 280 -23.81 -8.98 -12.71
N PRO A 281 -24.07 -10.15 -12.08
CA PRO A 281 -23.07 -10.93 -11.32
C PRO A 281 -21.94 -11.56 -12.14
N LYS A 282 -21.94 -11.37 -13.46
CA LYS A 282 -20.98 -11.96 -14.40
C LYS A 282 -20.27 -10.92 -15.28
N SER A 283 -20.53 -9.64 -15.08
CA SER A 283 -19.96 -8.56 -15.91
C SER A 283 -19.65 -7.34 -15.07
N ILE A 284 -18.61 -6.61 -15.45
CA ILE A 284 -18.20 -5.39 -14.76
C ILE A 284 -19.13 -4.25 -15.17
N SER A 285 -19.76 -3.60 -14.20
CA SER A 285 -20.43 -2.31 -14.35
C SER A 285 -19.44 -1.21 -13.97
N SER A 286 -19.04 -0.38 -14.94
CA SER A 286 -18.12 0.73 -14.68
C SER A 286 -18.78 1.82 -13.84
N LEU A 287 -18.08 2.25 -12.80
CA LEU A 287 -18.46 3.32 -11.89
C LEU A 287 -17.70 4.63 -12.17
N ALA A 288 -16.83 4.66 -13.19
CA ALA A 288 -15.93 5.77 -13.46
C ALA A 288 -16.65 7.11 -13.74
N ASP A 289 -17.85 7.09 -14.31
CA ASP A 289 -18.58 8.33 -14.65
C ASP A 289 -19.12 9.07 -13.42
N THR A 290 -19.59 8.34 -12.42
CA THR A 290 -20.16 8.92 -11.20
C THR A 290 -19.10 9.01 -10.11
N TYR A 291 -18.29 7.96 -9.97
CA TYR A 291 -17.36 7.75 -8.87
C TYR A 291 -15.89 7.71 -9.33
N GLY A 292 -15.54 8.13 -10.54
CA GLY A 292 -14.15 8.13 -11.02
C GLY A 292 -13.26 9.23 -10.42
N VAL A 293 -13.86 10.22 -9.75
CA VAL A 293 -13.16 11.32 -9.08
C VAL A 293 -13.66 11.40 -7.64
N ASN A 294 -12.74 11.49 -6.69
CA ASN A 294 -13.08 11.74 -5.29
C ASN A 294 -13.48 13.22 -5.13
N PRO A 295 -14.72 13.56 -4.74
CA PRO A 295 -15.12 14.95 -4.53
C PRO A 295 -14.37 15.63 -3.39
N ASP A 296 -13.81 14.85 -2.47
CA ASP A 296 -12.99 15.37 -1.37
C ASP A 296 -11.54 15.67 -1.80
N ALA A 297 -11.11 15.17 -2.96
CA ALA A 297 -9.79 15.48 -3.50
C ALA A 297 -9.81 16.91 -4.06
N LYS A 298 -8.83 17.73 -3.66
CA LYS A 298 -8.64 19.08 -4.19
C LYS A 298 -7.64 19.01 -5.33
N PRO A 299 -8.09 19.06 -6.61
CA PRO A 299 -7.19 18.91 -7.74
C PRO A 299 -6.07 19.93 -7.65
N LYS A 300 -4.83 19.47 -7.85
CA LYS A 300 -3.67 20.35 -7.90
C LYS A 300 -3.33 20.71 -9.33
N VAL A 301 -2.85 21.94 -9.49
CA VAL A 301 -2.24 22.40 -10.73
C VAL A 301 -1.12 21.47 -11.12
N ILE A 302 -1.10 21.06 -12.39
CA ILE A 302 -0.02 20.27 -12.97
C ILE A 302 0.99 21.26 -13.54
N ASP A 303 2.23 21.24 -13.06
CA ASP A 303 3.26 22.22 -13.45
C ASP A 303 4.23 21.69 -14.50
N ARG A 304 4.13 20.39 -14.86
CA ARG A 304 5.02 19.70 -15.78
C ARG A 304 4.32 18.60 -16.59
N PRO A 305 4.87 18.22 -17.75
CA PRO A 305 4.27 17.18 -18.58
C PRO A 305 4.10 15.83 -17.87
N LEU A 306 3.01 15.13 -18.15
CA LEU A 306 2.80 13.74 -17.76
C LEU A 306 3.07 12.84 -18.96
N MET A 307 3.94 11.85 -18.81
CA MET A 307 4.29 10.91 -19.88
C MET A 307 3.58 9.58 -19.64
N ILE A 308 2.71 9.15 -20.54
CA ILE A 308 1.90 7.94 -20.39
C ILE A 308 2.20 6.98 -21.53
N ASN A 309 2.49 5.73 -21.19
CA ASN A 309 2.77 4.62 -22.09
C ASN A 309 1.61 3.62 -22.10
N PHE A 310 1.11 3.28 -23.28
CA PHE A 310 0.05 2.30 -23.54
C PHE A 310 0.65 1.11 -24.29
N GLY A 311 1.29 0.18 -23.56
CA GLY A 311 2.20 -0.79 -24.16
C GLY A 311 2.47 -2.03 -23.30
N ILE A 312 3.43 -2.87 -23.71
CA ILE A 312 3.68 -4.20 -23.09
C ILE A 312 4.56 -4.19 -21.84
N GLY A 313 5.10 -3.03 -21.41
CA GLY A 313 6.08 -3.01 -20.32
C GLY A 313 6.22 -1.67 -19.60
N VAL A 314 6.92 -1.70 -18.46
CA VAL A 314 7.31 -0.50 -17.70
C VAL A 314 8.22 0.37 -18.54
N GLY A 315 7.95 1.68 -18.63
CA GLY A 315 8.70 2.65 -19.43
C GLY A 315 10.08 3.02 -18.87
N SER A 316 10.57 2.34 -17.83
CA SER A 316 11.86 2.63 -17.20
C SER A 316 13.02 2.26 -18.12
N SER A 317 13.85 3.24 -18.46
CA SER A 317 15.08 3.06 -19.20
C SER A 317 16.10 4.10 -18.73
N ALA A 318 17.37 3.72 -18.58
CA ALA A 318 18.46 4.61 -18.19
C ALA A 318 18.76 5.75 -19.21
N VAL A 319 18.01 5.81 -20.31
CA VAL A 319 18.30 6.65 -21.49
C VAL A 319 17.27 7.76 -21.71
N SER A 320 16.07 7.69 -21.11
CA SER A 320 15.07 8.77 -21.21
C SER A 320 15.29 9.77 -20.09
N GLN A 321 15.19 11.07 -20.41
CA GLN A 321 15.26 12.12 -19.38
C GLN A 321 13.96 12.26 -18.57
N TYR A 322 12.89 11.56 -18.98
CA TYR A 322 11.56 11.67 -18.39
C TYR A 322 11.13 10.39 -17.66
N SER A 323 10.33 10.58 -16.61
CA SER A 323 9.61 9.49 -15.95
C SER A 323 8.35 9.10 -16.75
N TRP A 324 8.24 7.83 -17.11
CA TRP A 324 7.13 7.28 -17.89
C TRP A 324 6.17 6.46 -17.03
N ASN A 325 4.87 6.77 -17.12
CA ASN A 325 3.80 6.05 -16.44
C ASN A 325 3.23 4.99 -17.40
N SER A 326 3.30 3.71 -17.04
CA SER A 326 2.83 2.62 -17.90
C SER A 326 1.44 2.13 -17.51
N LEU A 327 0.51 2.14 -18.47
CA LEU A 327 -0.73 1.37 -18.44
C LEU A 327 -0.58 0.21 -19.43
N THR A 328 -0.51 -1.02 -18.92
CA THR A 328 -0.14 -2.19 -19.74
C THR A 328 -1.30 -3.15 -20.06
N THR A 329 -2.48 -2.88 -19.50
CA THR A 329 -3.70 -3.66 -19.69
C THR A 329 -4.72 -2.87 -20.51
N THR A 330 -5.36 -3.57 -21.45
CA THR A 330 -6.31 -3.01 -22.43
C THR A 330 -7.76 -3.06 -21.99
N LEU A 331 -8.04 -3.55 -20.78
CA LEU A 331 -9.37 -4.01 -20.39
C LEU A 331 -10.11 -2.93 -19.59
N THR A 332 -11.44 -2.90 -19.66
CA THR A 332 -12.26 -1.93 -18.90
C THR A 332 -11.92 -1.96 -17.41
N GLY A 333 -11.76 -0.78 -16.82
CA GLY A 333 -11.40 -0.61 -15.41
C GLY A 333 -9.90 -0.62 -15.13
N ALA A 334 -9.08 -1.07 -16.10
CA ALA A 334 -7.63 -0.95 -16.00
C ALA A 334 -7.23 0.50 -15.75
N ASN A 335 -6.35 0.75 -14.79
CA ASN A 335 -5.93 2.10 -14.46
C ASN A 335 -4.51 2.16 -13.91
N VAL A 336 -3.92 3.36 -14.01
CA VAL A 336 -2.68 3.76 -13.36
C VAL A 336 -2.93 5.11 -12.70
N GLY A 337 -2.82 5.14 -11.37
CA GLY A 337 -3.02 6.34 -10.55
C GLY A 337 -1.70 6.95 -10.11
N ASN A 338 -1.79 8.12 -9.47
CA ASN A 338 -0.66 8.89 -8.96
C ASN A 338 0.44 9.13 -10.00
N LEU A 339 0.06 9.58 -11.20
CA LEU A 339 1.01 9.72 -12.30
C LEU A 339 2.20 10.61 -11.90
N TYR A 340 3.40 10.15 -12.21
CA TYR A 340 4.60 10.97 -12.10
C TYR A 340 4.70 11.93 -13.28
N ASN A 341 5.01 13.18 -13.01
CA ASN A 341 5.36 14.11 -14.07
C ASN A 341 6.76 13.83 -14.62
N SER A 342 7.16 14.59 -15.62
CA SER A 342 8.40 14.40 -16.39
C SER A 342 9.68 14.47 -15.55
N LYS A 343 9.62 14.92 -14.29
CA LYS A 343 10.75 14.96 -13.34
C LYS A 343 10.63 13.94 -12.20
N GLY A 344 9.59 13.12 -12.20
CA GLY A 344 9.36 12.11 -11.16
C GLY A 344 8.55 12.60 -9.97
N TYR A 345 7.90 13.78 -10.05
CA TYR A 345 6.97 14.22 -8.98
C TYR A 345 5.61 13.55 -9.17
N GLY A 346 5.11 12.86 -8.15
CA GLY A 346 3.77 12.29 -8.16
C GLY A 346 2.69 13.37 -8.22
N THR A 347 1.61 13.09 -8.95
CA THR A 347 0.42 13.96 -9.08
C THR A 347 -0.83 13.21 -8.63
N GLU A 348 -1.98 13.87 -8.53
CA GLU A 348 -3.28 13.18 -8.30
C GLU A 348 -3.89 12.61 -9.58
N VAL A 349 -3.20 12.79 -10.72
CA VAL A 349 -3.73 12.39 -12.01
C VAL A 349 -3.75 10.86 -12.11
N LYS A 350 -4.82 10.37 -12.72
CA LYS A 350 -5.06 8.95 -13.00
C LYS A 350 -5.50 8.78 -14.44
N VAL A 351 -5.08 7.68 -15.04
CA VAL A 351 -5.54 7.23 -16.36
C VAL A 351 -6.25 5.91 -16.21
N SER A 352 -7.46 5.77 -16.78
CA SER A 352 -8.25 4.54 -16.74
C SER A 352 -8.88 4.20 -18.08
N ILE A 353 -8.98 2.91 -18.40
CA ILE A 353 -9.71 2.39 -19.56
C ILE A 353 -11.20 2.32 -19.24
N GLU A 354 -12.01 3.00 -20.05
CA GLU A 354 -13.47 2.96 -19.96
C GLU A 354 -14.02 1.93 -20.95
N LYS A 355 -13.71 2.05 -22.24
CA LYS A 355 -13.97 1.02 -23.25
C LYS A 355 -12.67 0.29 -23.63
N PRO A 356 -12.67 -1.04 -23.69
CA PRO A 356 -11.45 -1.83 -23.83
C PRO A 356 -10.89 -1.79 -25.25
N PHE A 357 -9.57 -2.00 -25.36
CA PHE A 357 -8.87 -2.24 -26.63
C PHE A 357 -8.78 -3.76 -26.91
N ASP A 358 -8.68 -4.14 -28.18
CA ASP A 358 -8.64 -5.56 -28.61
C ASP A 358 -7.34 -6.26 -28.19
N GLY A 359 -6.25 -5.51 -27.99
CA GLY A 359 -4.99 -6.05 -27.48
C GLY A 359 -3.82 -5.09 -27.58
N VAL A 360 -2.61 -5.62 -27.40
CA VAL A 360 -1.35 -4.85 -27.48
C VAL A 360 -0.49 -5.35 -28.64
N SER A 361 0.05 -4.41 -29.41
CA SER A 361 1.00 -4.61 -30.49
C SER A 361 2.42 -4.32 -29.99
N SER A 362 3.40 -5.13 -30.42
CA SER A 362 4.82 -4.99 -30.05
C SER A 362 5.74 -4.84 -31.27
N ILE A 363 5.20 -4.38 -32.39
CA ILE A 363 5.90 -4.30 -33.68
C ILE A 363 6.17 -2.85 -34.11
N GLY A 364 6.12 -1.88 -33.20
CA GLY A 364 6.46 -0.48 -33.47
C GLY A 364 7.96 -0.23 -33.62
N THR A 365 8.32 1.03 -33.81
CA THR A 365 9.73 1.44 -33.96
C THR A 365 10.54 1.26 -32.67
N THR A 366 11.80 0.85 -32.77
CA THR A 366 12.73 0.76 -31.63
C THR A 366 13.47 2.07 -31.35
N SER A 367 13.32 3.07 -32.22
CA SER A 367 13.90 4.40 -32.07
C SER A 367 12.95 5.45 -32.66
N SER A 368 12.74 6.53 -31.93
CA SER A 368 11.93 7.67 -32.39
C SER A 368 12.74 8.96 -32.29
N THR A 369 12.48 9.93 -33.16
CA THR A 369 13.11 11.26 -33.12
C THR A 369 12.16 12.33 -32.58
N THR A 370 11.21 11.92 -31.74
CA THR A 370 10.12 12.77 -31.26
C THR A 370 10.52 13.59 -30.03
N ALA A 371 9.80 14.68 -29.77
CA ALA A 371 9.98 15.49 -28.55
C ALA A 371 9.57 14.74 -27.25
N LEU A 372 8.93 13.57 -27.37
CA LEU A 372 8.54 12.75 -26.23
C LEU A 372 9.74 12.05 -25.59
N ASP A 373 10.91 11.97 -26.25
CA ASP A 373 12.10 11.28 -25.73
C ASP A 373 11.80 9.84 -25.25
N MET A 374 11.08 9.10 -26.10
CA MET A 374 10.58 7.76 -25.79
C MET A 374 11.71 6.72 -25.78
N PRO A 375 11.82 5.91 -24.72
CA PRO A 375 12.64 4.71 -24.76
C PRO A 375 12.04 3.64 -25.69
N SER A 376 12.87 2.69 -26.12
CA SER A 376 12.52 1.74 -27.20
C SER A 376 11.32 0.85 -26.88
N ASN A 377 11.12 0.49 -25.61
CA ASN A 377 9.95 -0.24 -25.10
C ASN A 377 8.63 0.55 -25.25
N VAL A 378 8.68 1.87 -25.06
CA VAL A 378 7.52 2.75 -25.26
C VAL A 378 7.25 2.93 -26.75
N SER A 379 8.26 3.27 -27.55
CA SER A 379 8.04 3.53 -28.98
C SER A 379 7.67 2.27 -29.80
N LYS A 380 8.03 1.08 -29.31
CA LYS A 380 7.80 -0.22 -29.97
C LYS A 380 6.41 -0.81 -29.69
N SER A 381 5.72 -0.36 -28.65
CA SER A 381 4.44 -0.95 -28.26
C SER A 381 3.27 0.03 -28.33
N ALA A 382 2.08 -0.51 -28.63
CA ALA A 382 0.85 0.26 -28.73
C ALA A 382 -0.38 -0.63 -28.46
N PHE A 383 -1.36 -0.11 -27.75
CA PHE A 383 -2.70 -0.69 -27.72
C PHE A 383 -3.32 -0.60 -29.12
N TYR A 384 -4.12 -1.59 -29.51
CA TYR A 384 -4.83 -1.61 -30.78
C TYR A 384 -6.28 -2.04 -30.64
N GLY A 385 -7.13 -1.61 -31.58
CA GLY A 385 -8.51 -2.06 -31.65
C GLY A 385 -9.13 -1.92 -33.05
N THR A 386 -10.29 -2.54 -33.22
CA THR A 386 -11.10 -2.52 -34.45
C THR A 386 -12.48 -1.88 -34.23
N THR A 387 -12.91 -1.76 -32.97
CA THR A 387 -14.10 -1.01 -32.53
C THR A 387 -13.69 0.12 -31.58
N GLU A 388 -14.46 1.20 -31.46
CA GLU A 388 -14.09 2.39 -30.66
C GLU A 388 -13.71 2.06 -29.20
N SER A 389 -12.54 2.53 -28.77
CA SER A 389 -12.06 2.47 -27.36
C SER A 389 -12.07 3.86 -26.71
N SER A 390 -12.04 3.90 -25.38
CA SER A 390 -11.93 5.15 -24.65
C SER A 390 -11.13 5.03 -23.35
N VAL A 391 -10.43 6.12 -23.04
CA VAL A 391 -9.58 6.32 -21.88
C VAL A 391 -10.05 7.58 -21.16
N ILE A 392 -10.10 7.55 -19.84
CA ILE A 392 -10.40 8.71 -19.00
C ILE A 392 -9.12 9.15 -18.30
N ILE A 393 -8.79 10.42 -18.40
CA ILE A 393 -7.73 11.08 -17.64
C ILE A 393 -8.43 11.93 -16.59
N SER A 394 -8.19 11.65 -15.31
CA SER A 394 -8.92 12.23 -14.18
C SER A 394 -7.95 12.80 -13.13
N GLY A 395 -8.44 13.65 -12.23
CA GLY A 395 -7.59 14.36 -11.25
C GLY A 395 -6.85 15.57 -11.83
N LEU A 396 -7.27 16.05 -13.01
CA LEU A 396 -6.73 17.26 -13.62
C LEU A 396 -7.33 18.50 -12.97
N TYR A 397 -6.57 19.60 -12.96
CA TYR A 397 -7.03 20.86 -12.39
C TYR A 397 -8.12 21.49 -13.27
N PRO A 398 -9.35 21.71 -12.75
CA PRO A 398 -10.42 22.33 -13.53
C PRO A 398 -10.01 23.71 -14.05
N GLY A 399 -10.20 23.94 -15.36
CA GLY A 399 -9.85 25.20 -16.00
C GLY A 399 -8.39 25.33 -16.46
N GLN A 400 -7.47 24.46 -16.02
CA GLN A 400 -6.14 24.39 -16.61
C GLN A 400 -6.22 23.78 -18.02
N ALA A 401 -5.51 24.38 -18.98
CA ALA A 401 -5.43 23.89 -20.35
C ALA A 401 -4.24 22.93 -20.52
N TYR A 402 -4.41 21.93 -21.38
CA TYR A 402 -3.42 20.90 -21.66
C TYR A 402 -3.25 20.65 -23.16
N ASP A 403 -2.01 20.56 -23.63
CA ASP A 403 -1.71 20.08 -24.98
C ASP A 403 -1.53 18.55 -24.96
N MET A 404 -2.33 17.84 -25.74
CA MET A 404 -2.39 16.39 -25.80
C MET A 404 -1.59 15.89 -27.00
N ASN A 405 -0.42 15.32 -26.76
CA ASN A 405 0.53 14.88 -27.78
C ASN A 405 0.58 13.35 -27.85
N VAL A 406 0.06 12.78 -28.93
CA VAL A 406 -0.10 11.33 -29.10
C VAL A 406 0.89 10.75 -30.11
N PHE A 407 1.52 9.64 -29.75
CA PHE A 407 2.35 8.84 -30.64
C PHE A 407 1.85 7.39 -30.72
N ALA A 408 1.98 6.79 -31.89
CA ALA A 408 1.83 5.36 -32.11
C ALA A 408 2.69 4.94 -33.32
N SER A 409 3.17 3.70 -33.32
CA SER A 409 4.02 3.17 -34.39
C SER A 409 3.76 1.69 -34.64
N VAL A 410 3.73 1.30 -35.92
CA VAL A 410 3.62 -0.09 -36.38
C VAL A 410 4.54 -0.31 -37.59
N MET A 411 5.56 -1.14 -37.44
CA MET A 411 6.57 -1.48 -38.45
C MET A 411 6.21 -2.79 -39.17
N ASN A 412 5.02 -2.86 -39.76
CA ASN A 412 4.65 -3.98 -40.62
C ASN A 412 5.17 -3.78 -42.06
N ASN A 413 5.18 -4.86 -42.85
CA ASN A 413 5.64 -4.85 -44.25
C ASN A 413 4.58 -4.35 -45.25
N THR A 414 3.39 -3.94 -44.78
CA THR A 414 2.28 -3.51 -45.64
C THR A 414 2.40 -2.03 -46.05
N SER A 415 1.69 -1.64 -47.10
CA SER A 415 1.58 -0.24 -47.57
C SER A 415 0.28 0.44 -47.11
N THR A 416 -0.51 -0.21 -46.24
CA THR A 416 -1.81 0.30 -45.80
C THR A 416 -1.66 1.42 -44.76
N ASN A 417 -2.51 2.43 -44.87
CA ASN A 417 -2.65 3.53 -43.93
C ASN A 417 -3.57 3.08 -42.79
N SER A 418 -3.04 3.04 -41.57
CA SER A 418 -3.80 2.69 -40.36
C SER A 418 -4.23 3.94 -39.60
N GLU A 419 -4.66 4.99 -40.32
CA GLU A 419 -5.03 6.29 -39.75
C GLU A 419 -5.90 6.09 -38.50
N THR A 420 -5.45 6.69 -37.40
CA THR A 420 -6.10 6.66 -36.10
C THR A 420 -6.50 8.07 -35.72
N VAL A 421 -7.73 8.24 -35.25
CA VAL A 421 -8.28 9.50 -34.74
C VAL A 421 -8.34 9.43 -33.21
N TYR A 422 -7.86 10.50 -32.58
CA TYR A 422 -7.90 10.73 -31.14
C TYR A 422 -8.81 11.92 -30.85
N SER A 423 -9.91 11.69 -30.15
CA SER A 423 -10.90 12.71 -29.80
C SER A 423 -10.88 12.97 -28.29
N PHE A 424 -10.57 14.19 -27.90
CA PHE A 424 -10.52 14.63 -26.51
C PHE A 424 -11.76 15.46 -26.17
N LYS A 425 -12.43 15.12 -25.07
CA LYS A 425 -13.63 15.80 -24.57
C LYS A 425 -13.49 16.13 -23.08
N GLY A 426 -13.61 17.40 -22.74
CA GLY A 426 -13.71 17.91 -21.38
C GLY A 426 -14.69 19.09 -21.34
N ALA A 427 -14.31 20.21 -20.71
CA ALA A 427 -15.07 21.46 -20.82
C ALA A 427 -15.05 22.02 -22.26
N ASN A 428 -14.00 21.71 -23.03
CA ASN A 428 -13.93 21.90 -24.47
C ASN A 428 -13.55 20.59 -25.19
N ASN A 429 -13.58 20.61 -26.52
CA ASN A 429 -13.29 19.43 -27.35
C ASN A 429 -12.13 19.72 -28.31
N GLY A 430 -11.34 18.69 -28.60
CA GLY A 430 -10.30 18.74 -29.64
C GLY A 430 -10.05 17.38 -30.26
N ASN A 431 -9.52 17.36 -31.48
CA ASN A 431 -9.23 16.13 -32.20
C ASN A 431 -7.85 16.20 -32.84
N ALA A 432 -7.20 15.04 -32.97
CA ALA A 432 -5.96 14.89 -33.73
C ALA A 432 -5.96 13.52 -34.44
N SER A 433 -5.19 13.41 -35.53
CA SER A 433 -5.07 12.16 -36.30
C SER A 433 -3.62 11.84 -36.59
N LEU A 434 -3.28 10.55 -36.56
CA LEU A 434 -1.94 10.03 -36.88
C LEU A 434 -2.07 8.83 -37.82
N ASN A 435 -1.14 8.67 -38.76
CA ASN A 435 -0.92 7.39 -39.41
C ASN A 435 0.22 6.64 -38.67
N PRO A 436 -0.08 5.57 -37.91
CA PRO A 436 0.93 4.81 -37.17
C PRO A 436 1.81 3.93 -38.08
N THR A 437 1.37 3.63 -39.30
CA THR A 437 2.11 2.75 -40.22
C THR A 437 3.47 3.36 -40.55
N LYS A 438 4.55 2.65 -40.18
CA LYS A 438 5.95 3.05 -40.39
C LYS A 438 6.29 4.42 -39.77
N ASN A 439 5.56 4.83 -38.74
CA ASN A 439 5.80 6.11 -38.07
C ASN A 439 7.02 6.04 -37.15
N THR A 440 8.00 6.92 -37.38
CA THR A 440 9.20 7.05 -36.55
C THR A 440 9.36 8.43 -35.92
N ALA A 441 8.54 9.41 -36.31
CA ALA A 441 8.78 10.82 -35.97
C ALA A 441 7.52 11.68 -35.79
N ASN A 442 6.37 11.28 -36.31
CA ASN A 442 5.17 12.12 -36.28
C ASN A 442 4.38 11.94 -34.98
N ILE A 443 3.85 13.04 -34.47
CA ILE A 443 2.97 13.13 -33.30
C ILE A 443 1.64 13.75 -33.76
N ALA A 444 0.54 13.30 -33.21
CA ALA A 444 -0.76 13.96 -33.32
C ALA A 444 -1.00 14.86 -32.10
N THR A 445 -1.29 16.15 -32.32
CA THR A 445 -1.45 17.12 -31.22
C THR A 445 -2.85 17.74 -31.23
N ALA A 446 -3.52 17.72 -30.08
CA ALA A 446 -4.70 18.53 -29.79
C ALA A 446 -4.35 19.56 -28.70
N GLN A 447 -4.46 20.86 -29.00
CA GLN A 447 -4.00 21.92 -28.12
C GLN A 447 -5.10 22.47 -27.21
N GLY A 448 -4.70 22.93 -26.01
CA GLY A 448 -5.55 23.70 -25.12
C GLY A 448 -6.80 22.98 -24.64
N ILE A 449 -6.74 21.67 -24.42
CA ILE A 449 -7.86 20.88 -23.89
C ILE A 449 -8.01 21.17 -22.41
N ILE A 450 -9.22 21.51 -21.98
CA ILE A 450 -9.56 21.83 -20.59
C ILE A 450 -10.43 20.70 -20.06
N ALA A 451 -10.06 20.18 -18.89
CA ALA A 451 -10.84 19.16 -18.20
C ALA A 451 -12.27 19.64 -17.87
N ASP A 452 -13.21 18.72 -17.72
CA ASP A 452 -14.57 19.06 -17.25
C ASP A 452 -14.55 19.59 -15.80
N GLU A 453 -15.72 19.99 -15.28
CA GLU A 453 -15.86 20.53 -13.91
C GLU A 453 -15.40 19.55 -12.82
N LYS A 454 -15.30 18.25 -13.13
CA LYS A 454 -14.79 17.20 -12.25
C LYS A 454 -13.30 16.92 -12.46
N GLY A 455 -12.62 17.67 -13.31
CA GLY A 455 -11.21 17.44 -13.61
C GLY A 455 -10.95 16.23 -14.51
N ARG A 456 -11.84 15.93 -15.46
CA ARG A 456 -11.72 14.80 -16.40
C ARG A 456 -11.57 15.21 -17.87
N ILE A 457 -10.77 14.45 -18.61
CA ILE A 457 -10.71 14.46 -20.07
C ILE A 457 -10.94 13.04 -20.59
N TYR A 458 -11.93 12.89 -21.48
CA TYR A 458 -12.24 11.65 -22.17
C TYR A 458 -11.50 11.60 -23.51
N LEU A 459 -10.60 10.63 -23.67
CA LEU A 459 -9.93 10.31 -24.93
C LEU A 459 -10.65 9.13 -25.59
N THR A 460 -11.27 9.37 -26.75
CA THR A 460 -11.83 8.32 -27.62
C THR A 460 -10.86 8.02 -28.75
N VAL A 461 -10.63 6.74 -29.04
CA VAL A 461 -9.72 6.27 -30.10
C VAL A 461 -10.45 5.37 -31.08
N LYS A 462 -10.33 5.66 -32.38
CA LYS A 462 -10.94 4.86 -33.45
C LYS A 462 -10.21 4.99 -34.79
N ALA A 463 -10.57 4.14 -35.74
CA ALA A 463 -10.10 4.25 -37.11
C ALA A 463 -10.55 5.56 -37.77
N GLY A 464 -9.60 6.23 -38.44
CA GLY A 464 -9.84 7.44 -39.22
C GLY A 464 -10.49 7.17 -40.57
N ALA A 465 -10.98 8.24 -41.20
CA ALA A 465 -11.65 8.16 -42.50
C ALA A 465 -10.70 7.68 -43.62
N ASN A 466 -9.39 7.96 -43.50
CA ASN A 466 -8.37 7.54 -44.47
C ASN A 466 -7.72 6.20 -44.11
N ASN A 467 -8.19 5.51 -43.06
CA ASN A 467 -7.72 4.18 -42.73
C ASN A 467 -8.17 3.22 -43.83
N ASN A 468 -7.23 2.61 -44.55
CA ASN A 468 -7.51 1.70 -45.66
C ASN A 468 -7.08 0.26 -45.38
N GLU A 469 -6.78 -0.06 -44.13
CA GLU A 469 -6.60 -1.43 -43.67
C GLU A 469 -7.95 -2.17 -43.67
N GLU A 470 -7.95 -3.44 -44.07
CA GLU A 470 -9.15 -4.27 -44.19
C GLU A 470 -9.94 -4.35 -42.88
N LYS A 471 -9.24 -4.55 -41.75
CA LYS A 471 -9.83 -4.65 -40.42
C LYS A 471 -10.12 -3.30 -39.76
N LYS A 472 -9.71 -2.19 -40.38
CA LYS A 472 -9.78 -0.84 -39.80
C LYS A 472 -9.12 -0.76 -38.41
N THR A 473 -7.93 -1.35 -38.27
CA THR A 473 -7.21 -1.34 -36.99
C THR A 473 -6.69 0.08 -36.70
N TYR A 474 -6.79 0.51 -35.44
CA TYR A 474 -6.23 1.76 -34.94
C TYR A 474 -5.29 1.51 -33.75
N TYR A 475 -4.46 2.49 -33.39
CA TYR A 475 -3.39 2.30 -32.40
C TYR A 475 -3.23 3.48 -31.42
N LEU A 476 -2.89 3.21 -30.16
CA LEU A 476 -2.50 4.21 -29.15
C LEU A 476 -1.22 3.73 -28.45
N GLY A 477 -0.10 4.44 -28.62
CA GLY A 477 1.20 4.02 -28.06
C GLY A 477 1.64 4.85 -26.85
N ALA A 478 1.71 6.17 -27.01
CA ALA A 478 2.14 7.08 -25.98
C ALA A 478 1.32 8.38 -26.00
N LEU A 479 1.12 8.98 -24.82
CA LEU A 479 0.49 10.28 -24.63
C LEU A 479 1.36 11.14 -23.72
N MET A 480 1.70 12.33 -24.19
CA MET A 480 2.26 13.41 -23.36
C MET A 480 1.17 14.44 -23.12
N VAL A 481 0.83 14.66 -21.85
CA VAL A 481 -0.10 15.71 -21.40
C VAL A 481 0.72 16.90 -20.93
N THR A 482 0.80 17.96 -21.72
CA THR A 482 1.60 19.15 -21.42
C THR A 482 0.73 20.23 -20.80
N PRO A 483 0.93 20.61 -19.52
CA PRO A 483 0.13 21.66 -18.90
C PRO A 483 0.50 23.05 -19.39
N HIS A 484 -0.51 23.91 -19.52
CA HIS A 484 -0.32 25.35 -19.62
C HIS A 484 -0.14 25.91 -18.20
N LEU A 485 0.80 26.86 -18.05
CA LEU A 485 1.21 27.40 -16.75
C LEU A 485 0.43 28.68 -16.37
N GLU A 486 -0.61 29.01 -17.12
CA GLU A 486 -1.55 30.07 -16.77
C GLU A 486 -2.87 29.38 -16.43
N VAL A 487 -3.28 29.45 -15.17
CA VAL A 487 -4.42 28.69 -14.65
C VAL A 487 -5.42 29.59 -13.95
N PRO A 488 -6.72 29.30 -14.01
CA PRO A 488 -7.70 29.92 -13.13
C PRO A 488 -7.33 29.66 -11.66
N GLY A 489 -7.28 30.71 -10.86
CA GLY A 489 -6.95 30.64 -9.44
C GLY A 489 -7.44 31.90 -8.73
N LYS A 490 -6.82 32.21 -7.59
CA LYS A 490 -7.09 33.44 -6.87
C LYS A 490 -5.85 34.29 -6.73
N ILE A 491 -5.99 35.58 -7.00
CA ILE A 491 -4.96 36.60 -6.89
C ILE A 491 -5.24 37.42 -5.62
N PRO A 492 -4.26 37.66 -4.74
CA PRO A 492 -4.48 38.45 -3.54
C PRO A 492 -4.55 39.95 -3.84
N ILE A 493 -5.50 40.62 -3.20
CA ILE A 493 -5.51 42.07 -2.97
C ILE A 493 -5.13 42.30 -1.51
N TYR A 494 -3.92 42.78 -1.28
CA TYR A 494 -3.42 43.04 0.07
C TYR A 494 -3.85 44.42 0.57
N ILE A 495 -4.33 44.49 1.81
CA ILE A 495 -4.82 45.69 2.47
C ILE A 495 -4.05 45.88 3.77
N ASN A 496 -3.40 47.04 3.90
CA ASN A 496 -2.65 47.45 5.08
C ASN A 496 -3.45 48.51 5.84
N PHE A 497 -3.86 48.22 7.08
CA PHE A 497 -4.53 49.18 7.95
C PHE A 497 -3.50 49.99 8.72
N THR A 498 -3.20 51.19 8.23
CA THR A 498 -2.08 52.00 8.73
C THR A 498 -2.46 53.47 8.99
N THR A 499 -1.48 54.32 9.27
CA THR A 499 -1.63 55.76 9.50
C THR A 499 -0.79 56.58 8.53
N ASN A 500 -1.19 57.83 8.26
CA ASN A 500 -0.47 58.75 7.36
C ASN A 500 1.02 58.95 7.71
N GLY A 501 1.43 58.72 8.96
CA GLY A 501 2.82 58.87 9.40
C GLY A 501 3.72 57.65 9.14
N LYS A 502 3.15 56.54 8.65
CA LYS A 502 3.81 55.23 8.51
C LYS A 502 3.66 54.62 7.11
N THR A 503 3.27 55.43 6.13
CA THR A 503 3.16 55.02 4.73
C THR A 503 4.56 54.89 4.10
N THR A 504 5.27 53.80 4.39
CA THR A 504 6.31 53.34 3.47
C THR A 504 5.62 52.82 2.22
N GLN A 505 6.15 53.15 1.05
CA GLN A 505 5.69 52.55 -0.20
C GLN A 505 6.17 51.10 -0.20
N GLU A 506 5.33 50.22 0.34
CA GLU A 506 5.50 48.78 0.18
C GLU A 506 4.84 48.42 -1.14
N ASP A 507 5.62 47.87 -2.06
CA ASP A 507 5.08 47.42 -3.34
C ASP A 507 3.92 46.43 -3.09
N TYR A 508 2.84 46.56 -3.85
CA TYR A 508 1.69 45.62 -3.87
C TYR A 508 0.69 45.67 -2.69
N TRP A 509 0.83 46.60 -1.73
CA TRP A 509 -0.12 46.76 -0.61
C TRP A 509 -1.01 48.01 -0.74
N ASN A 510 -2.33 47.84 -0.56
CA ASN A 510 -3.29 48.94 -0.54
C ASN A 510 -3.36 49.55 0.87
N ASN A 511 -2.78 50.73 1.05
CA ASN A 511 -2.76 51.41 2.35
C ASN A 511 -4.10 52.12 2.64
N VAL A 512 -4.80 51.66 3.67
CA VAL A 512 -5.90 52.41 4.30
C VAL A 512 -5.26 53.25 5.40
N THR A 513 -5.31 54.58 5.30
CA THR A 513 -4.56 55.48 6.19
C THR A 513 -5.41 56.20 7.25
N SER A 514 -6.72 55.95 7.23
CA SER A 514 -7.70 56.53 8.14
C SER A 514 -8.68 55.46 8.60
N HIS A 515 -8.91 55.39 9.92
CA HIS A 515 -9.82 54.45 10.57
C HIS A 515 -11.27 54.97 10.65
N LEU A 516 -11.52 56.19 10.16
CA LEU A 516 -12.81 56.88 10.28
C LEU A 516 -13.80 56.46 9.20
N ALA A 517 -15.10 56.52 9.53
CA ALA A 517 -16.19 56.32 8.58
C ALA A 517 -16.11 57.32 7.41
N GLY A 518 -16.38 56.84 6.19
CA GLY A 518 -16.25 57.58 4.94
C GLY A 518 -14.88 57.48 4.27
N THR A 519 -13.90 56.81 4.89
CA THR A 519 -12.62 56.50 4.23
C THR A 519 -12.83 55.52 3.09
N LYS A 520 -12.38 55.86 1.88
CA LYS A 520 -12.63 55.09 0.67
C LYS A 520 -11.38 54.92 -0.21
N ILE A 521 -11.22 53.73 -0.78
CA ILE A 521 -10.30 53.47 -1.90
C ILE A 521 -11.17 53.09 -3.11
N GLU A 522 -11.12 53.90 -4.17
CA GLU A 522 -11.98 53.74 -5.36
C GLU A 522 -11.62 52.52 -6.20
N ASN A 523 -10.35 52.11 -6.19
CA ASN A 523 -9.88 50.96 -6.96
C ASN A 523 -8.66 50.35 -6.29
N LEU A 524 -8.84 49.18 -5.68
CA LEU A 524 -7.76 48.42 -5.09
C LEU A 524 -6.90 47.80 -6.21
N THR A 525 -5.59 47.71 -5.99
CA THR A 525 -4.69 46.97 -6.88
C THR A 525 -4.41 45.58 -6.35
N ASP A 526 -4.28 44.61 -7.24
CA ASP A 526 -3.85 43.26 -6.90
C ASP A 526 -2.34 43.18 -6.61
N SER A 527 -1.87 41.97 -6.28
CA SER A 527 -0.46 41.69 -6.01
C SER A 527 0.49 41.87 -7.19
N GLU A 528 -0.01 42.19 -8.39
CA GLU A 528 0.76 42.54 -9.57
C GLU A 528 0.66 44.05 -9.91
N ASN A 529 0.10 44.86 -9.00
CA ASN A 529 -0.23 46.28 -9.18
C ASN A 529 -1.23 46.55 -10.33
N LYS A 530 -2.04 45.57 -10.73
CA LYS A 530 -3.13 45.79 -11.70
C LYS A 530 -4.39 46.23 -10.96
N ALA A 531 -5.13 47.14 -11.58
CA ALA A 531 -6.39 47.63 -11.05
C ALA A 531 -7.45 46.52 -11.04
N SER A 532 -7.99 46.20 -9.87
CA SER A 532 -8.99 45.13 -9.70
C SER A 532 -10.41 45.54 -10.07
N GLY A 533 -10.71 46.84 -10.04
CA GLY A 533 -12.08 47.38 -10.15
C GLY A 533 -12.87 47.33 -8.84
N ILE A 534 -12.37 46.65 -7.81
CA ILE A 534 -12.98 46.53 -6.50
C ILE A 534 -12.68 47.78 -5.68
N SER A 535 -13.71 48.30 -5.01
CA SER A 535 -13.57 49.44 -4.09
C SER A 535 -13.77 49.01 -2.65
N LEU A 536 -13.15 49.75 -1.72
CA LEU A 536 -13.27 49.58 -0.27
C LEU A 536 -13.85 50.86 0.31
N ASN A 537 -14.90 50.76 1.13
CA ASN A 537 -15.47 51.88 1.87
C ASN A 537 -15.69 51.53 3.35
N ILE A 538 -15.07 52.27 4.27
CA ILE A 538 -15.36 52.15 5.71
C ILE A 538 -16.68 52.84 6.01
N THR A 539 -17.76 52.09 6.21
CA THR A 539 -19.10 52.63 6.48
C THR A 539 -19.34 52.87 7.97
N LYS A 540 -18.68 52.10 8.85
CA LYS A 540 -18.56 52.38 10.28
C LYS A 540 -17.09 52.33 10.66
N GLY A 541 -16.60 53.42 11.26
CA GLY A 541 -15.19 53.55 11.64
C GLY A 541 -14.77 52.55 12.72
N PHE A 542 -13.48 52.53 13.03
CA PHE A 542 -12.91 51.81 14.18
C PHE A 542 -12.73 52.77 15.37
N ALA A 543 -12.50 52.24 16.58
CA ALA A 543 -12.32 53.07 17.77
C ALA A 543 -10.94 53.75 17.82
N GLY A 544 -9.93 53.20 17.14
CA GLY A 544 -8.63 53.84 17.00
C GLY A 544 -7.61 53.00 16.24
N VAL A 545 -6.33 53.37 16.40
CA VAL A 545 -5.18 52.74 15.74
C VAL A 545 -4.21 52.12 16.77
N THR A 546 -3.39 51.17 16.33
CA THR A 546 -2.30 50.54 17.08
C THR A 546 -1.01 50.52 16.25
N GLU A 547 0.14 50.56 16.91
CA GLU A 547 1.47 50.32 16.32
C GLU A 547 2.22 49.17 17.03
N ASN A 548 1.51 48.39 17.85
CA ASN A 548 2.08 47.36 18.72
C ASN A 548 1.90 45.94 18.17
N GLY A 549 1.72 45.78 16.86
CA GLY A 549 1.71 44.45 16.23
C GLY A 549 3.11 43.85 16.07
N ALA A 550 3.18 42.61 15.60
CA ALA A 550 4.45 41.90 15.38
C ALA A 550 5.29 42.58 14.29
N SER A 551 6.60 42.76 14.53
CA SER A 551 7.54 43.35 13.56
C SER A 551 8.11 42.35 12.55
N LYS A 552 7.89 41.05 12.79
CA LYS A 552 8.26 39.93 11.92
C LYS A 552 7.15 38.90 12.04
N THR A 553 6.71 38.37 10.92
CA THR A 553 5.62 37.40 10.88
C THR A 553 5.98 36.21 10.02
N ASN A 554 5.50 35.03 10.38
CA ASN A 554 5.56 33.82 9.56
C ASN A 554 4.14 33.42 9.15
N THR A 555 3.60 34.11 8.14
CA THR A 555 2.21 33.97 7.69
C THR A 555 2.15 33.86 6.17
N LEU A 556 1.08 33.23 5.64
CA LEU A 556 0.82 33.14 4.19
C LEU A 556 0.71 34.50 3.47
N LEU A 557 0.49 35.59 4.21
CA LEU A 557 0.37 36.94 3.66
C LEU A 557 1.72 37.62 3.32
N ASN A 558 2.86 37.03 3.73
CA ASN A 558 4.21 37.60 3.53
C ASN A 558 4.28 39.10 3.84
N MET A 559 3.73 39.50 4.98
CA MET A 559 3.50 40.90 5.32
C MET A 559 4.80 41.68 5.53
N PRO A 560 4.93 42.89 4.97
CA PRO A 560 5.96 43.82 5.39
C PRO A 560 5.75 44.24 6.86
N ALA A 561 6.82 44.69 7.50
CA ALA A 561 6.80 45.02 8.93
C ALA A 561 5.76 46.11 9.26
N ASN A 562 5.52 47.08 8.37
CA ASN A 562 4.49 48.10 8.59
C ASN A 562 3.06 47.51 8.60
N ALA A 563 2.76 46.56 7.72
CA ALA A 563 1.45 45.91 7.62
C ALA A 563 1.15 44.99 8.80
N SER A 564 2.18 44.39 9.40
CA SER A 564 2.03 43.54 10.59
C SER A 564 2.08 44.31 11.91
N THR A 565 2.76 45.47 11.96
CA THR A 565 2.89 46.28 13.20
C THR A 565 1.76 47.29 13.40
N THR A 566 1.27 47.91 12.33
CA THR A 566 0.19 48.90 12.42
C THR A 566 -1.17 48.25 12.21
N GLY A 567 -2.22 48.81 12.81
CA GLY A 567 -3.57 48.26 12.70
C GLY A 567 -4.64 49.15 13.32
N TYR A 568 -5.89 48.72 13.22
CA TYR A 568 -7.06 49.35 13.83
C TYR A 568 -7.67 48.46 14.90
N TRP A 569 -8.43 49.05 15.83
CA TRP A 569 -9.07 48.31 16.91
C TRP A 569 -10.52 48.71 17.17
N VAL A 570 -11.30 47.76 17.67
CA VAL A 570 -12.67 47.88 18.16
C VAL A 570 -12.72 47.56 19.65
N ASN A 571 -13.75 47.99 20.36
CA ASN A 571 -13.91 47.76 21.80
C ASN A 571 -15.36 47.52 22.20
N GLY A 572 -15.58 46.58 23.13
CA GLY A 572 -16.92 46.28 23.66
C GLY A 572 -17.28 47.13 24.87
N ILE A 573 -16.30 47.80 25.49
CA ILE A 573 -16.47 48.71 26.62
C ILE A 573 -15.75 50.02 26.31
N GLU A 574 -16.38 51.15 26.62
CA GLU A 574 -15.87 52.50 26.32
C GLU A 574 -14.44 52.69 26.83
N LYS A 575 -13.57 53.19 25.95
CA LYS A 575 -12.16 53.47 26.21
C LYS A 575 -11.86 54.90 25.76
N ASP A 576 -11.35 55.74 26.65
CA ASP A 576 -10.99 57.14 26.38
C ASP A 576 -12.12 57.97 25.71
N GLY A 577 -13.39 57.69 26.08
CA GLY A 577 -14.56 58.38 25.53
C GLY A 577 -15.03 57.88 24.16
N VAL A 578 -14.48 56.77 23.68
CA VAL A 578 -14.84 56.15 22.40
C VAL A 578 -15.34 54.72 22.62
N LEU A 579 -16.49 54.40 22.04
CA LEU A 579 -17.04 53.05 21.98
C LEU A 579 -17.43 52.74 20.53
N ILE A 580 -16.72 51.80 19.92
CA ILE A 580 -17.06 51.22 18.63
C ILE A 580 -17.00 49.70 18.81
N ASP A 581 -18.15 49.10 19.09
CA ASP A 581 -18.33 47.66 19.26
C ASP A 581 -18.47 46.91 17.91
N ASN A 582 -18.63 47.66 16.81
CA ASN A 582 -18.75 47.13 15.46
C ASN A 582 -18.17 48.13 14.44
N ALA A 583 -17.04 47.76 13.83
CA ALA A 583 -16.53 48.44 12.63
C ALA A 583 -17.05 47.72 11.38
N GLU A 584 -17.23 48.46 10.29
CA GLU A 584 -17.82 47.94 9.06
C GLU A 584 -17.11 48.49 7.82
N ILE A 585 -16.75 47.58 6.92
CA ILE A 585 -16.15 47.84 5.62
C ILE A 585 -17.06 47.23 4.55
N VAL A 586 -17.40 47.99 3.52
CA VAL A 586 -18.14 47.48 2.36
C VAL A 586 -17.18 47.41 1.17
N PHE A 587 -17.02 46.21 0.62
CA PHE A 587 -16.38 45.98 -0.65
C PHE A 587 -17.44 46.00 -1.75
N SER A 588 -17.20 46.73 -2.85
CA SER A 588 -18.16 46.89 -3.96
C SER A 588 -17.52 46.57 -5.31
N ASN A 589 -18.37 46.33 -6.32
CA ASN A 589 -18.00 45.92 -7.69
C ASN A 589 -17.42 44.50 -7.77
N LEU A 590 -17.82 43.59 -6.87
CA LEU A 590 -17.50 42.17 -6.98
C LEU A 590 -18.47 41.47 -7.94
N ASP A 591 -18.04 40.37 -8.57
CA ASP A 591 -18.93 39.56 -9.42
C ASP A 591 -19.79 38.63 -8.54
N PRO A 592 -21.14 38.77 -8.55
CA PRO A 592 -22.03 37.93 -7.73
C PRO A 592 -21.98 36.43 -8.06
N LYS A 593 -21.39 36.04 -9.21
CA LYS A 593 -21.25 34.63 -9.62
C LYS A 593 -19.97 33.98 -9.13
N GLU A 594 -19.03 34.78 -8.62
CA GLU A 594 -17.72 34.32 -8.20
C GLU A 594 -17.61 34.28 -6.68
N SER A 595 -16.68 33.46 -6.18
CA SER A 595 -16.41 33.33 -4.74
C SER A 595 -15.08 33.96 -4.35
N TYR A 596 -15.05 34.56 -3.17
CA TYR A 596 -13.91 35.29 -2.62
C TYR A 596 -13.50 34.69 -1.27
N ASP A 597 -12.21 34.72 -0.96
CA ASP A 597 -11.70 34.35 0.36
C ASP A 597 -11.08 35.57 1.04
N PHE A 598 -11.27 35.67 2.35
CA PHE A 598 -10.76 36.74 3.18
C PHE A 598 -9.79 36.17 4.21
N TYR A 599 -8.55 36.68 4.19
CA TYR A 599 -7.53 36.39 5.18
C TYR A 599 -7.32 37.62 6.06
N MET A 600 -7.42 37.45 7.37
CA MET A 600 -7.28 38.53 8.35
C MET A 600 -6.12 38.24 9.28
N PHE A 601 -5.31 39.26 9.54
CA PHE A 601 -4.27 39.24 10.53
C PHE A 601 -4.52 40.33 11.57
N GLY A 602 -4.52 39.95 12.84
CA GLY A 602 -4.62 40.85 13.99
C GLY A 602 -3.52 40.49 14.99
N SER A 603 -2.80 41.50 15.49
CA SER A 603 -1.64 41.33 16.34
C SER A 603 -1.49 42.46 17.36
N TYR A 604 -1.22 42.06 18.60
CA TYR A 604 -0.86 42.94 19.71
C TYR A 604 0.20 42.27 20.59
N MET A 605 1.43 42.79 20.53
CA MET A 605 2.61 42.26 21.19
C MET A 605 2.68 42.65 22.66
N ASN A 606 3.32 41.79 23.46
CA ASN A 606 3.46 41.93 24.90
C ASN A 606 2.11 41.96 25.65
N ALA A 607 1.07 41.37 25.06
CA ALA A 607 -0.24 41.22 25.67
C ALA A 607 -0.18 40.26 26.87
N THR A 608 -0.78 40.66 27.99
CA THR A 608 -0.97 39.80 29.19
C THR A 608 -2.41 39.32 29.35
N GLU A 609 -3.36 40.00 28.71
CA GLU A 609 -4.80 39.68 28.68
C GLU A 609 -5.22 39.32 27.25
N VAL A 610 -6.26 38.48 27.08
CA VAL A 610 -6.73 38.01 25.76
C VAL A 610 -7.42 39.14 24.98
N HIS A 611 -6.95 39.39 23.77
CA HIS A 611 -7.50 40.32 22.78
C HIS A 611 -7.94 39.55 21.52
N GLU A 612 -9.16 39.05 21.54
CA GLU A 612 -9.76 38.39 20.39
C GLU A 612 -10.56 39.39 19.54
N ALA A 613 -10.44 39.29 18.23
CA ALA A 613 -11.35 39.93 17.28
C ALA A 613 -12.20 38.86 16.61
N GLU A 614 -13.48 39.13 16.41
CA GLU A 614 -14.33 38.37 15.50
C GLU A 614 -14.44 39.13 14.18
N TYR A 615 -14.20 38.41 13.08
CA TYR A 615 -14.35 38.90 11.73
C TYR A 615 -15.56 38.23 11.11
N SER A 616 -16.40 39.01 10.41
CA SER A 616 -17.58 38.45 9.76
C SER A 616 -17.76 39.00 8.35
N THR A 617 -18.25 38.17 7.44
CA THR A 617 -18.65 38.56 6.09
C THR A 617 -20.15 38.34 5.89
N PHE A 618 -20.78 39.27 5.16
CA PHE A 618 -22.18 39.22 4.79
C PHE A 618 -22.29 39.42 3.28
N GLY A 619 -22.63 38.34 2.59
CA GLY A 619 -22.97 38.32 1.17
C GLY A 619 -24.26 37.53 0.97
N THR A 620 -24.23 36.46 0.18
CA THR A 620 -25.37 35.51 0.11
C THR A 620 -25.55 34.68 1.39
N VAL A 621 -24.46 34.45 2.12
CA VAL A 621 -24.41 33.75 3.41
C VAL A 621 -23.54 34.51 4.39
N GLU A 622 -23.82 34.33 5.68
CA GLU A 622 -23.05 34.93 6.76
C GLU A 622 -21.99 33.96 7.28
N ASN A 623 -20.74 34.42 7.39
CA ASN A 623 -19.64 33.63 7.95
C ASN A 623 -18.90 34.46 8.99
N TYR A 624 -18.35 33.80 10.02
CA TYR A 624 -17.58 34.47 11.05
C TYR A 624 -16.46 33.58 11.61
N ILE A 625 -15.40 34.22 12.10
CA ILE A 625 -14.25 33.55 12.69
C ILE A 625 -13.57 34.45 13.73
N GLY A 626 -13.13 33.87 14.85
CA GLY A 626 -12.35 34.55 15.88
C GLY A 626 -10.84 34.43 15.66
N LEU A 627 -10.10 35.47 15.98
CA LEU A 627 -8.63 35.46 16.01
C LEU A 627 -8.12 36.10 17.30
N ASN A 628 -7.33 35.35 18.06
CA ASN A 628 -6.60 35.88 19.20
C ASN A 628 -5.36 36.65 18.71
N GLY A 629 -5.34 37.97 18.92
CA GLY A 629 -4.24 38.83 18.52
C GLY A 629 -3.04 38.82 19.47
N ASN A 630 -3.12 38.15 20.63
CA ASN A 630 -2.07 38.17 21.64
C ASN A 630 -0.75 37.61 21.15
N ASN A 631 0.28 38.45 21.11
CA ASN A 631 1.63 38.05 20.67
C ASN A 631 1.60 37.30 19.34
N ASN A 632 0.60 37.59 18.49
CA ASN A 632 0.37 36.84 17.29
C ASN A 632 1.36 37.28 16.21
N ASP A 633 2.27 36.39 15.82
CA ASP A 633 3.23 36.58 14.73
C ASP A 633 3.07 35.53 13.61
N HIS A 634 2.08 34.64 13.70
CA HIS A 634 1.97 33.50 12.78
C HIS A 634 0.53 33.11 12.38
N SER A 635 -0.49 33.46 13.17
CA SER A 635 -1.87 33.03 12.92
C SER A 635 -2.62 34.03 12.06
N ILE A 636 -3.35 33.52 11.08
CA ILE A 636 -4.33 34.26 10.28
C ILE A 636 -5.70 33.64 10.48
N ALA A 637 -6.75 34.44 10.37
CA ALA A 637 -8.11 33.94 10.27
C ALA A 637 -8.56 33.92 8.81
N GLU A 638 -9.27 32.87 8.40
CA GLU A 638 -9.70 32.62 7.03
C GLU A 638 -11.23 32.50 6.97
N LEU A 639 -11.85 33.22 6.04
CA LEU A 639 -13.25 33.06 5.64
C LEU A 639 -13.30 32.81 4.13
N SER A 640 -13.70 31.62 3.72
CA SER A 640 -13.61 31.17 2.32
C SER A 640 -14.96 30.97 1.67
N SER A 641 -15.00 30.94 0.34
CA SER A 641 -16.21 30.70 -0.46
C SER A 641 -17.32 31.74 -0.23
N ILE A 642 -16.94 33.02 -0.06
CA ILE A 642 -17.88 34.12 0.16
C ILE A 642 -18.37 34.64 -1.19
N TYR A 643 -19.68 34.51 -1.43
CA TYR A 643 -20.33 35.08 -2.62
C TYR A 643 -20.92 36.46 -2.30
N PRO A 644 -20.68 37.49 -3.13
CA PRO A 644 -21.29 38.81 -2.98
C PRO A 644 -22.82 38.77 -3.03
N ASP A 645 -23.46 39.81 -2.51
CA ASP A 645 -24.89 40.02 -2.73
C ASP A 645 -25.23 40.29 -4.21
N ALA A 646 -26.51 40.40 -4.53
CA ALA A 646 -26.98 40.60 -5.91
C ALA A 646 -26.49 41.90 -6.56
N ASP A 647 -26.08 42.88 -5.76
CA ASP A 647 -25.54 44.17 -6.20
C ASP A 647 -24.00 44.15 -6.28
N GLY A 648 -23.36 43.02 -5.98
CA GLY A 648 -21.91 42.87 -6.01
C GLY A 648 -21.22 43.45 -4.79
N HIS A 649 -21.88 43.45 -3.63
CA HIS A 649 -21.29 43.88 -2.36
C HIS A 649 -20.95 42.71 -1.44
N ILE A 650 -19.85 42.86 -0.69
CA ILE A 650 -19.58 42.09 0.52
C ILE A 650 -19.38 43.08 1.65
N ARG A 651 -20.21 42.95 2.69
CA ARG A 651 -20.02 43.72 3.93
C ARG A 651 -19.16 42.89 4.88
N PHE A 652 -18.10 43.49 5.39
CA PHE A 652 -17.16 42.89 6.33
C PHE A 652 -17.20 43.66 7.64
N THR A 653 -17.28 42.95 8.77
CA THR A 653 -17.30 43.57 10.09
C THR A 653 -16.19 43.06 10.98
N VAL A 654 -15.74 43.92 11.89
CA VAL A 654 -14.86 43.57 13.00
C VAL A 654 -15.55 43.91 14.30
N THR A 655 -15.64 42.94 15.20
CA THR A 655 -16.21 43.09 16.54
C THR A 655 -15.23 42.53 17.58
N PRO A 656 -15.36 42.93 18.86
CA PRO A 656 -14.72 42.23 19.96
C PRO A 656 -15.09 40.75 19.98
N GLY A 657 -14.09 39.87 20.03
CA GLY A 657 -14.30 38.43 20.16
C GLY A 657 -14.92 38.03 21.50
N ALA A 658 -15.66 36.93 21.52
CA ALA A 658 -16.37 36.45 22.69
C ALA A 658 -15.44 36.09 23.86
N THR A 659 -14.19 35.71 23.58
CA THR A 659 -13.21 35.33 24.60
C THR A 659 -12.27 36.46 25.02
N SER A 660 -12.42 37.66 24.45
CA SER A 660 -11.66 38.83 24.86
C SER A 660 -11.81 39.07 26.36
N ALA A 661 -10.67 39.07 27.05
CA ALA A 661 -10.61 39.09 28.51
C ALA A 661 -10.15 40.43 29.05
N ASP A 662 -9.61 41.31 28.20
CA ASP A 662 -9.16 42.63 28.63
C ASP A 662 -10.31 43.53 29.08
N THR A 663 -9.94 44.57 29.85
CA THR A 663 -10.88 45.52 30.46
C THR A 663 -11.82 46.17 29.45
N TYR A 664 -11.37 46.39 28.21
CA TYR A 664 -12.14 47.10 27.18
C TYR A 664 -12.77 46.17 26.13
N LYS A 665 -12.53 44.86 26.21
CA LYS A 665 -12.90 43.88 25.18
C LYS A 665 -12.39 44.33 23.82
N THR A 666 -11.07 44.49 23.70
CA THR A 666 -10.43 45.04 22.50
C THR A 666 -10.14 43.95 21.48
N GLY A 667 -10.53 44.18 20.22
CA GLY A 667 -10.14 43.36 19.06
C GLY A 667 -9.33 44.18 18.05
N TYR A 668 -8.37 43.55 17.38
CA TYR A 668 -7.42 44.21 16.46
C TYR A 668 -7.48 43.63 15.04
N ILE A 669 -7.28 44.49 14.03
CA ILE A 669 -6.97 44.09 12.65
C ILE A 669 -5.80 44.93 12.13
N ASN A 670 -4.78 44.27 11.60
CA ASN A 670 -3.55 44.90 11.12
C ASN A 670 -3.46 44.83 9.59
N ALA A 671 -3.74 43.65 9.04
CA ALA A 671 -3.69 43.39 7.61
C ALA A 671 -4.83 42.48 7.17
N MET A 672 -5.16 42.57 5.89
CA MET A 672 -6.12 41.70 5.23
C MET A 672 -5.64 41.34 3.82
N ALA A 673 -5.99 40.16 3.33
CA ALA A 673 -5.99 39.87 1.91
C ALA A 673 -7.37 39.40 1.45
N ILE A 674 -7.78 39.88 0.27
CA ILE A 674 -8.96 39.38 -0.45
C ILE A 674 -8.46 38.58 -1.64
N MET A 675 -8.81 37.31 -1.68
CA MET A 675 -8.47 36.42 -2.77
C MET A 675 -9.53 36.54 -3.86
N VAL A 676 -9.18 37.20 -4.97
CA VAL A 676 -10.10 37.44 -6.09
C VAL A 676 -9.85 36.45 -7.22
N PRO A 677 -10.88 35.95 -7.92
CA PRO A 677 -10.68 35.09 -9.09
C PRO A 677 -9.80 35.77 -10.15
N GLY A 678 -8.85 35.04 -10.71
CA GLY A 678 -7.95 35.54 -11.75
C GLY A 678 -7.11 34.45 -12.40
N ILE A 679 -6.24 34.84 -13.33
CA ILE A 679 -5.28 33.93 -13.95
C ILE A 679 -3.95 34.00 -13.19
N VAL A 680 -3.54 32.89 -12.60
CA VAL A 680 -2.29 32.75 -11.85
C VAL A 680 -1.24 32.13 -12.76
N LYS A 681 -0.04 32.73 -12.78
CA LYS A 681 1.13 32.14 -13.44
C LYS A 681 1.81 31.15 -12.51
N VAL A 682 1.76 29.88 -12.88
CA VAL A 682 2.39 28.76 -12.20
C VAL A 682 3.88 28.78 -12.53
N VAL A 683 4.72 28.87 -11.51
CA VAL A 683 6.18 28.71 -11.65
C VAL A 683 6.51 27.27 -11.28
N PRO A 684 6.98 26.42 -12.23
CA PRO A 684 7.35 25.05 -11.91
C PRO A 684 8.43 25.01 -10.83
N PHE A 685 8.23 24.18 -9.81
CA PHE A 685 9.17 24.08 -8.68
C PHE A 685 10.46 23.40 -9.12
N GLU A 686 11.57 24.12 -9.28
CA GLU A 686 12.89 23.53 -9.53
C GLU A 686 13.61 23.32 -8.19
N PRO A 687 13.86 22.09 -7.71
CA PRO A 687 14.69 21.89 -6.54
C PRO A 687 16.10 22.37 -6.91
N VAL A 688 16.61 23.33 -6.14
CA VAL A 688 17.99 23.76 -6.26
C VAL A 688 18.85 22.55 -5.89
N ALA A 689 19.45 21.89 -6.88
CA ALA A 689 20.47 20.90 -6.62
C ALA A 689 21.73 21.64 -6.18
N GLU A 690 21.76 22.07 -4.92
CA GLU A 690 23.02 22.38 -4.27
C GLU A 690 23.74 21.06 -3.98
N GLY A 691 25.07 21.09 -3.98
CA GLY A 691 25.92 19.91 -3.74
C GLY A 691 25.75 19.33 -2.32
N PRO A 692 26.78 18.66 -1.77
CA PRO A 692 26.72 18.17 -0.38
C PRO A 692 26.32 19.28 0.60
N TRP A 693 25.49 18.96 1.59
CA TRP A 693 25.04 19.96 2.57
C TRP A 693 26.22 20.63 3.27
N ASP A 694 26.17 21.94 3.41
CA ASP A 694 27.24 22.77 3.97
C ASP A 694 27.24 22.85 5.51
N GLY A 695 26.26 22.23 6.16
CA GLY A 695 26.12 22.23 7.62
C GLY A 695 25.41 23.47 8.18
N ILE A 696 25.01 24.41 7.32
CA ILE A 696 24.48 25.73 7.74
C ILE A 696 23.16 26.05 7.05
N SER A 697 23.06 25.78 5.76
CA SER A 697 21.89 26.09 4.92
C SER A 697 20.64 25.35 5.40
N THR A 698 19.51 26.07 5.42
CA THR A 698 18.18 25.51 5.67
C THR A 698 17.22 26.08 4.64
N ILE A 699 16.50 25.21 3.93
CA ILE A 699 15.53 25.59 2.89
C ILE A 699 14.18 24.95 3.25
N GLU A 700 13.08 25.70 3.21
CA GLU A 700 11.76 25.08 3.44
C GLU A 700 11.42 24.14 2.28
N PRO A 701 11.11 22.85 2.55
CA PRO A 701 10.73 21.91 1.49
C PRO A 701 9.32 22.15 0.98
N ALA A 702 9.11 21.77 -0.28
CA ALA A 702 7.76 21.64 -0.84
C ALA A 702 6.94 20.60 -0.04
N ARG A 703 5.61 20.76 -0.07
CA ARG A 703 4.67 19.81 0.55
C ARG A 703 3.87 19.06 -0.51
N ASP A 704 3.69 17.76 -0.33
CA ASP A 704 2.84 16.95 -1.19
C ASP A 704 1.34 17.18 -0.90
N VAL A 705 0.47 16.45 -1.60
CA VAL A 705 -1.00 16.48 -1.45
C VAL A 705 -1.48 16.13 -0.06
N SER A 706 -0.75 15.30 0.66
CA SER A 706 -1.07 14.89 2.02
C SER A 706 -0.41 15.78 3.08
N GLY A 707 0.23 16.87 2.66
CA GLY A 707 0.92 17.81 3.55
C GLY A 707 2.31 17.35 4.01
N ASN A 708 2.84 16.23 3.47
CA ASN A 708 4.18 15.74 3.81
C ASN A 708 5.24 16.66 3.23
N CYS A 709 6.27 16.99 4.00
CA CYS A 709 7.48 17.64 3.48
C CYS A 709 8.20 16.67 2.53
N VAL A 710 8.42 17.09 1.28
CA VAL A 710 9.12 16.32 0.26
C VAL A 710 10.57 16.80 0.20
N ILE A 711 11.51 15.92 0.50
CA ILE A 711 12.92 16.27 0.73
C ILE A 711 13.76 15.85 -0.46
N TYR A 712 14.41 16.84 -1.07
CA TYR A 712 15.39 16.65 -2.12
C TYR A 712 16.81 16.93 -1.60
N THR A 713 17.03 17.90 -0.73
CA THR A 713 18.38 18.32 -0.34
C THR A 713 18.64 18.14 1.15
N GLY A 714 19.92 18.12 1.53
CA GLY A 714 20.29 18.13 2.94
C GLY A 714 19.84 19.42 3.65
N ALA A 715 19.80 20.56 2.95
CA ALA A 715 19.30 21.83 3.48
C ALA A 715 17.79 21.78 3.80
N GLU A 716 17.00 21.07 3.00
CA GLU A 716 15.57 20.84 3.27
C GLU A 716 15.37 19.91 4.46
N LEU A 717 16.15 18.84 4.57
CA LEU A 717 16.10 17.94 5.72
C LEU A 717 16.52 18.68 7.01
N ALA A 718 17.55 19.53 6.93
CA ALA A 718 18.00 20.37 8.03
C ALA A 718 16.94 21.38 8.48
N TRP A 719 16.20 21.99 7.54
CA TRP A 719 15.07 22.87 7.86
C TRP A 719 13.99 22.11 8.65
N VAL A 720 13.60 20.92 8.19
CA VAL A 720 12.60 20.09 8.88
C VAL A 720 13.05 19.70 10.28
N ALA A 721 14.31 19.27 10.42
CA ALA A 721 14.90 18.98 11.72
C ALA A 721 14.81 20.20 12.66
N ASN A 722 15.14 21.39 12.16
CA ASN A 722 15.09 22.64 12.92
C ASN A 722 13.65 22.96 13.39
N GLN A 723 12.66 22.87 12.51
CA GLN A 723 11.26 23.12 12.85
C GLN A 723 10.75 22.19 13.96
N ILE A 724 10.99 20.88 13.82
CA ILE A 724 10.60 19.88 14.82
C ILE A 724 11.30 20.16 16.15
N ASN A 725 12.58 20.51 16.11
CA ASN A 725 13.36 20.80 17.30
C ASN A 725 12.87 22.05 18.05
N GLN A 726 12.27 23.02 17.35
CA GLN A 726 11.61 24.18 17.94
C GLN A 726 10.18 23.90 18.44
N GLY A 727 9.64 22.70 18.20
CA GLY A 727 8.31 22.28 18.64
C GLY A 727 7.21 22.49 17.59
N HIS A 728 7.56 22.84 16.35
CA HIS A 728 6.59 22.94 15.27
C HIS A 728 6.16 21.54 14.78
N ALA A 729 4.87 21.39 14.50
CA ALA A 729 4.31 20.12 14.06
C ALA A 729 4.68 19.84 12.59
N ILE A 730 5.44 18.76 12.37
CA ILE A 730 5.65 18.16 11.05
C ILE A 730 5.25 16.69 11.16
N THR A 731 4.15 16.33 10.51
CA THR A 731 3.52 15.01 10.63
C THR A 731 4.03 14.01 9.60
N GLY A 732 4.66 14.45 8.52
CA GLY A 732 5.16 13.57 7.46
C GLY A 732 6.32 14.15 6.66
N ILE A 733 7.29 13.27 6.37
CA ILE A 733 8.53 13.55 5.64
C ILE A 733 8.69 12.44 4.59
N LYS A 734 8.90 12.81 3.33
CA LYS A 734 9.20 11.88 2.23
C LYS A 734 10.55 12.22 1.62
N ILE A 735 11.48 11.29 1.64
CA ILE A 735 12.76 11.44 0.94
C ILE A 735 12.53 11.12 -0.52
N ALA A 736 12.82 12.05 -1.42
CA ALA A 736 12.50 11.94 -2.84
C ALA A 736 13.72 11.73 -3.74
N LYS A 737 14.93 11.79 -3.18
CA LYS A 737 16.19 11.36 -3.80
C LYS A 737 17.23 11.08 -2.73
N ASP A 738 18.38 10.54 -3.13
CA ASP A 738 19.51 10.38 -2.21
C ASP A 738 19.96 11.74 -1.65
N ILE A 739 20.25 11.78 -0.35
CA ILE A 739 20.58 12.99 0.41
C ILE A 739 22.03 12.92 0.91
N ASP A 740 22.85 13.86 0.47
CA ASP A 740 24.22 14.05 0.96
C ASP A 740 24.28 15.09 2.09
N LEU A 741 24.55 14.65 3.32
CA LEU A 741 24.72 15.53 4.48
C LEU A 741 26.13 16.13 4.61
N GLY A 742 27.00 15.91 3.62
CA GLY A 742 28.26 16.62 3.45
C GLY A 742 29.30 16.38 4.55
N ASN A 743 29.10 15.35 5.39
CA ASN A 743 29.94 15.05 6.56
C ASN A 743 30.06 16.25 7.52
N GLN A 744 28.99 17.05 7.59
CA GLN A 744 28.88 18.20 8.49
C GLN A 744 28.15 17.81 9.77
N PRO A 745 28.40 18.50 10.90
CA PRO A 745 27.72 18.23 12.16
C PRO A 745 26.19 18.30 12.04
N TRP A 746 25.56 17.12 12.12
CA TRP A 746 24.12 16.94 12.06
C TRP A 746 23.48 17.17 13.42
N THR A 747 22.43 18.01 13.46
CA THR A 747 21.55 18.12 14.63
C THR A 747 20.40 17.13 14.46
N PRO A 748 20.23 16.14 15.36
CA PRO A 748 19.19 15.12 15.21
C PRO A 748 17.77 15.69 15.08
N ILE A 749 16.92 15.02 14.31
CA ILE A 749 15.48 15.29 14.32
C ILE A 749 14.92 14.89 15.69
N GLY A 750 14.12 15.75 16.29
CA GLY A 750 13.57 15.49 17.61
C GLY A 750 14.57 15.59 18.77
N TYR A 751 15.61 16.40 18.57
CA TYR A 751 16.61 16.80 19.56
C TYR A 751 16.05 17.76 20.63
N GLY A 752 15.19 18.71 20.23
CA GLY A 752 14.55 19.65 21.15
C GLY A 752 13.19 19.17 21.67
N THR A 753 12.32 18.74 20.76
CA THR A 753 11.00 18.15 21.03
C THR A 753 10.91 16.80 20.34
N TYR A 754 10.46 15.75 21.01
CA TYR A 754 10.42 14.41 20.40
C TYR A 754 9.61 14.38 19.10
N PHE A 755 10.13 13.66 18.11
CA PHE A 755 9.45 13.49 16.84
C PHE A 755 8.23 12.56 16.99
N THR A 756 7.13 12.91 16.33
CA THR A 756 5.85 12.18 16.38
C THR A 756 5.26 11.88 15.02
N GLY A 757 5.90 12.31 13.94
CA GLY A 757 5.42 12.14 12.56
C GLY A 757 5.95 10.88 11.87
N LYS A 758 5.79 10.82 10.56
CA LYS A 758 6.26 9.74 9.70
C LYS A 758 7.44 10.17 8.84
N ILE A 759 8.43 9.29 8.63
CA ILE A 759 9.47 9.44 7.61
C ILE A 759 9.42 8.22 6.68
N ASP A 760 9.20 8.47 5.39
CA ASP A 760 9.30 7.46 4.34
C ASP A 760 10.49 7.79 3.43
N GLY A 761 11.50 6.93 3.46
CA GLY A 761 12.69 7.06 2.64
C GLY A 761 12.49 6.64 1.18
N GLN A 762 11.40 5.95 0.85
CA GLN A 762 11.09 5.43 -0.48
C GLN A 762 12.22 4.56 -1.10
N GLY A 763 13.13 4.04 -0.28
CA GLY A 763 14.30 3.26 -0.69
C GLY A 763 15.57 4.10 -0.92
N TYR A 764 15.50 5.43 -0.84
CA TYR A 764 16.63 6.32 -1.05
C TYR A 764 17.64 6.31 0.12
N HIS A 765 18.85 6.77 -0.18
CA HIS A 765 20.00 6.76 0.71
C HIS A 765 20.26 8.16 1.29
N ILE A 766 20.33 8.26 2.61
CA ILE A 766 20.92 9.40 3.30
C ILE A 766 22.37 9.03 3.65
N TYR A 767 23.35 9.72 3.08
CA TYR A 767 24.76 9.40 3.27
C TYR A 767 25.56 10.61 3.78
N ASN A 768 26.79 10.33 4.24
CA ASN A 768 27.68 11.30 4.90
C ASN A 768 27.06 12.01 6.12
N MET A 769 26.16 11.35 6.85
CA MET A 769 25.68 11.87 8.14
C MET A 769 26.85 11.94 9.13
N TYR A 770 27.12 13.09 9.74
CA TYR A 770 28.16 13.20 10.77
C TYR A 770 27.61 13.74 12.08
N ILE A 771 27.72 12.98 13.17
CA ILE A 771 27.33 13.44 14.52
C ILE A 771 28.58 13.46 15.39
N ASN A 772 28.93 14.64 15.92
CA ASN A 772 29.94 14.79 16.96
C ASN A 772 29.31 15.48 18.17
N LYS A 773 29.08 14.71 19.23
CA LYS A 773 28.17 15.09 20.31
C LYS A 773 28.91 15.68 21.50
N SER A 774 29.36 16.93 21.39
CA SER A 774 30.12 17.63 22.44
C SER A 774 29.28 18.54 23.36
N ASP A 775 28.02 18.78 23.01
CA ASP A 775 27.10 19.81 23.53
C ASP A 775 25.99 19.23 24.45
N LEU A 776 26.22 18.06 25.06
CA LEU A 776 25.17 17.34 25.77
C LEU A 776 24.58 18.08 26.98
N THR A 777 23.25 18.09 27.04
CA THR A 777 22.44 18.55 28.18
C THR A 777 21.50 17.44 28.66
N GLU A 778 20.91 17.57 29.86
CA GLU A 778 19.94 16.58 30.37
C GLU A 778 18.75 16.35 29.42
N LYS A 779 18.37 17.34 28.60
CA LYS A 779 17.29 17.26 27.62
C LYS A 779 17.71 16.64 26.28
N SER A 780 19.01 16.53 25.99
CA SER A 780 19.54 16.28 24.64
C SER A 780 20.48 15.07 24.52
N ASN A 781 20.39 14.13 25.46
CA ASN A 781 21.28 12.96 25.62
C ASN A 781 21.07 11.81 24.60
N PHE A 782 20.58 12.08 23.39
CA PHE A 782 20.28 11.05 22.38
C PHE A 782 20.95 11.35 21.03
N ALA A 783 21.56 10.34 20.41
CA ALA A 783 22.28 10.45 19.13
C ALA A 783 21.69 9.51 18.09
N GLY A 784 21.61 9.99 16.85
CA GLY A 784 21.11 9.31 15.65
C GLY A 784 20.62 10.34 14.63
N LEU A 785 20.20 9.89 13.44
CA LEU A 785 19.45 10.73 12.50
C LEU A 785 18.28 11.43 13.23
N ILE A 786 17.63 10.68 14.12
CA ILE A 786 16.58 11.08 15.04
C ILE A 786 17.08 10.93 16.48
N GLY A 787 16.95 11.99 17.28
CA GLY A 787 17.27 11.99 18.70
C GLY A 787 16.31 11.09 19.47
N GLY A 788 15.01 11.38 19.40
CA GLY A 788 14.00 10.48 19.94
C GLY A 788 12.59 10.69 19.43
N THR A 789 11.77 9.69 19.67
CA THR A 789 10.36 9.62 19.25
C THR A 789 9.43 9.40 20.44
N ASN A 790 8.18 9.85 20.32
CA ASN A 790 7.21 9.74 21.41
C ASN A 790 5.76 9.55 20.95
N SER A 791 5.53 8.83 19.85
CA SER A 791 4.18 8.53 19.35
C SER A 791 4.12 7.14 18.74
N GLU A 792 3.04 6.40 18.99
CA GLU A 792 2.75 5.11 18.35
C GLU A 792 2.31 5.27 16.88
N SER A 793 2.00 6.50 16.46
CA SER A 793 1.77 6.85 15.05
C SER A 793 3.05 7.25 14.32
N CYS A 794 4.20 7.24 15.01
CA CYS A 794 5.49 7.56 14.40
C CYS A 794 5.99 6.36 13.61
N ASP A 795 6.19 6.52 12.30
CA ASP A 795 6.67 5.45 11.41
C ASP A 795 7.96 5.87 10.69
N ILE A 796 8.96 4.99 10.63
CA ILE A 796 10.23 5.21 9.91
C ILE A 796 10.40 4.08 8.90
N LEU A 797 10.32 4.38 7.61
CA LEU A 797 10.19 3.36 6.55
C LEU A 797 11.24 3.56 5.47
N ASN A 798 11.78 2.47 4.90
CA ASN A 798 12.46 2.45 3.59
C ASN A 798 13.68 3.39 3.46
N ILE A 799 14.57 3.45 4.47
CA ILE A 799 15.74 4.35 4.44
C ILE A 799 17.03 3.54 4.50
N ASN A 800 17.98 3.86 3.61
CA ASN A 800 19.38 3.49 3.74
C ASN A 800 20.14 4.65 4.41
N LEU A 801 21.01 4.37 5.38
CA LEU A 801 21.71 5.40 6.15
C LEU A 801 23.20 5.10 6.31
N SER A 802 24.05 6.02 5.83
CA SER A 802 25.50 5.98 5.96
C SER A 802 26.09 7.23 6.60
N GLY A 803 27.24 7.05 7.25
CA GLY A 803 27.92 8.15 7.92
C GLY A 803 28.72 7.72 9.13
N LYS A 804 28.88 8.65 10.08
CA LYS A 804 29.74 8.51 11.25
C LYS A 804 29.15 9.19 12.48
N ILE A 805 29.18 8.52 13.62
CA ILE A 805 28.82 9.06 14.94
C ILE A 805 30.04 8.95 15.85
N ASP A 806 30.57 10.09 16.27
CA ASP A 806 31.65 10.19 17.26
C ASP A 806 31.07 10.66 18.61
N ILE A 807 31.23 9.82 19.65
CA ILE A 807 30.87 10.16 21.03
C ILE A 807 32.14 10.57 21.78
N PRO A 808 32.38 11.88 21.99
CA PRO A 808 33.66 12.37 22.51
C PRO A 808 33.89 12.01 23.99
N ALA A 809 35.15 12.06 24.42
CA ALA A 809 35.57 11.72 25.78
C ALA A 809 34.96 12.62 26.87
N SER A 810 34.49 13.82 26.51
CA SER A 810 33.76 14.72 27.42
C SER A 810 32.42 14.14 27.88
N ILE A 811 31.88 13.15 27.17
CA ILE A 811 30.58 12.55 27.50
C ILE A 811 30.71 11.56 28.64
N THR A 812 30.28 12.00 29.82
CA THR A 812 30.26 11.22 31.07
C THR A 812 28.84 10.81 31.50
N GLN A 813 27.80 11.30 30.82
CA GLN A 813 26.39 11.00 31.07
C GLN A 813 25.93 9.73 30.31
N LYS A 814 24.80 9.13 30.74
CA LYS A 814 24.23 7.90 30.14
C LYS A 814 23.49 8.17 28.82
N THR A 815 24.20 8.71 27.84
CA THR A 815 23.73 9.00 26.48
C THR A 815 23.23 7.73 25.79
N GLN A 816 22.21 7.86 24.93
CA GLN A 816 21.69 6.76 24.10
C GLN A 816 22.10 6.99 22.65
N VAL A 817 22.70 5.99 22.00
CA VAL A 817 23.31 6.12 20.67
C VAL A 817 22.80 5.03 19.72
N GLY A 818 22.03 5.43 18.71
CA GLY A 818 21.64 4.56 17.58
C GLY A 818 21.89 5.29 16.27
N SER A 819 22.15 4.59 15.15
CA SER A 819 22.36 5.30 13.88
C SER A 819 21.12 6.06 13.43
N PHE A 820 19.96 5.41 13.54
CA PHE A 820 18.66 6.00 13.22
C PHE A 820 18.05 6.71 14.42
N ILE A 821 17.88 6.01 15.54
CA ILE A 821 17.14 6.53 16.70
C ILE A 821 17.94 6.36 17.99
N GLY A 822 18.23 7.46 18.67
CA GLY A 822 18.83 7.42 20.00
C GLY A 822 17.88 6.83 21.04
N LYS A 823 16.64 7.35 21.14
CA LYS A 823 15.63 6.86 22.08
C LYS A 823 14.21 6.86 21.51
N ALA A 824 13.65 5.68 21.29
CA ALA A 824 12.25 5.48 20.96
C ALA A 824 11.41 5.31 22.25
N ASN A 825 10.82 6.41 22.75
CA ASN A 825 9.91 6.35 23.90
C ASN A 825 8.54 5.75 23.50
N ALA A 826 8.09 6.06 22.29
CA ALA A 826 7.04 5.35 21.57
C ALA A 826 7.32 5.51 20.07
N LEU A 827 7.14 4.42 19.32
CA LEU A 827 7.33 4.33 17.88
C LEU A 827 6.31 3.31 17.36
N GLY A 828 5.63 3.59 16.26
CA GLY A 828 4.74 2.64 15.60
C GLY A 828 5.55 1.56 14.92
N ASN A 829 6.03 1.87 13.73
CA ASN A 829 6.80 0.93 12.91
C ASN A 829 8.15 1.51 12.50
N MET A 830 9.18 0.66 12.48
CA MET A 830 10.42 0.88 11.75
C MET A 830 10.59 -0.27 10.78
N VAL A 831 10.49 -0.01 9.47
CA VAL A 831 10.41 -1.08 8.46
C VAL A 831 11.39 -0.82 7.33
N ASN A 832 12.13 -1.85 6.93
CA ASN A 832 13.00 -1.82 5.75
C ASN A 832 14.04 -0.67 5.84
N CYS A 833 14.73 -0.58 6.98
CA CYS A 833 15.74 0.44 7.23
C CYS A 833 17.11 -0.22 7.42
N HIS A 834 18.09 0.21 6.62
CA HIS A 834 19.45 -0.29 6.66
C HIS A 834 20.43 0.80 7.11
N SER A 835 21.43 0.44 7.90
CA SER A 835 22.50 1.36 8.25
C SER A 835 23.89 0.72 8.29
N ASP A 836 24.87 1.41 7.73
CA ASP A 836 26.30 1.05 7.81
C ASP A 836 27.13 2.09 8.61
N VAL A 837 26.45 2.99 9.34
CA VAL A 837 27.06 4.10 10.08
C VAL A 837 28.14 3.60 11.05
N GLU A 838 29.33 4.20 10.97
CA GLU A 838 30.41 3.95 11.93
C GLU A 838 30.14 4.68 13.25
N ILE A 839 30.11 3.96 14.37
CA ILE A 839 29.87 4.50 15.72
C ILE A 839 31.14 4.38 16.55
N ASN A 840 31.83 5.50 16.78
CA ASN A 840 33.03 5.56 17.62
C ASN A 840 32.72 6.11 19.01
N ILE A 841 33.15 5.38 20.05
CA ILE A 841 32.85 5.69 21.44
C ILE A 841 34.15 5.99 22.18
N MET A 842 34.40 7.27 22.44
CA MET A 842 35.48 7.76 23.31
C MET A 842 34.96 8.16 24.71
N GLY A 843 33.66 8.41 24.83
CA GLY A 843 32.96 8.74 26.09
C GLY A 843 32.38 7.52 26.81
N ALA A 844 31.30 7.73 27.57
CA ALA A 844 30.67 6.75 28.44
C ALA A 844 29.14 6.59 28.27
N PRO A 845 28.59 6.32 27.06
CA PRO A 845 27.14 6.18 26.86
C PRO A 845 26.51 5.04 27.69
N GLY A 846 25.20 5.14 27.85
CA GLY A 846 24.34 4.17 28.53
C GLY A 846 24.11 2.91 27.69
N TYR A 847 23.32 3.07 26.63
CA TYR A 847 23.07 2.02 25.64
C TYR A 847 23.49 2.49 24.25
N VAL A 848 23.99 1.53 23.48
CA VAL A 848 24.38 1.71 22.07
C VAL A 848 23.72 0.60 21.27
N GLY A 849 23.02 0.96 20.20
CA GLY A 849 22.54 0.02 19.19
C GLY A 849 23.04 0.44 17.82
N GLY A 850 23.26 -0.49 16.90
CA GLY A 850 23.57 -0.11 15.52
C GLY A 850 22.44 0.68 14.89
N VAL A 851 21.18 0.29 15.10
CA VAL A 851 19.98 0.96 14.56
C VAL A 851 19.29 1.84 15.61
N LEU A 852 18.89 1.25 16.74
CA LEU A 852 18.22 1.94 17.85
C LEU A 852 18.95 1.72 19.17
N ALA A 853 19.20 2.77 19.97
CA ALA A 853 19.82 2.53 21.27
C ALA A 853 18.83 2.06 22.36
N PHE A 854 17.63 2.62 22.37
CA PHE A 854 16.65 2.37 23.43
C PHE A 854 15.23 2.34 22.85
N MET A 855 14.46 1.31 23.19
CA MET A 855 13.09 1.13 22.74
C MET A 855 12.14 0.78 23.90
N LYS A 856 10.95 1.38 23.94
CA LYS A 856 9.85 0.94 24.83
C LYS A 856 8.83 0.09 24.11
N ASN A 857 8.22 0.64 23.06
CA ASN A 857 7.14 0.07 22.25
C ASN A 857 7.46 0.42 20.79
N ALA A 858 7.67 -0.60 19.96
CA ALA A 858 7.76 -0.47 18.51
C ALA A 858 7.75 -1.82 17.81
N ASN A 859 7.36 -1.80 16.54
CA ASN A 859 7.54 -2.88 15.59
C ASN A 859 8.73 -2.59 14.65
N VAL A 860 9.86 -3.25 14.89
CA VAL A 860 11.08 -3.16 14.07
C VAL A 860 11.14 -4.37 13.14
N LYS A 861 10.95 -4.12 11.84
CA LYS A 861 10.86 -5.16 10.81
C LYS A 861 11.82 -4.96 9.66
N ASN A 862 12.44 -6.02 9.18
CA ASN A 862 13.30 -5.97 7.97
C ASN A 862 14.40 -4.90 8.07
N CYS A 863 14.89 -4.64 9.29
CA CYS A 863 15.94 -3.64 9.54
C CYS A 863 17.30 -4.30 9.70
N SER A 864 18.36 -3.60 9.31
CA SER A 864 19.71 -4.18 9.38
C SER A 864 20.80 -3.19 9.68
N TYR A 865 21.91 -3.73 10.20
CA TYR A 865 23.11 -2.97 10.50
C TYR A 865 24.38 -3.71 10.06
N SER A 866 25.17 -3.05 9.22
CA SER A 866 26.46 -3.54 8.68
C SER A 866 27.65 -2.66 9.07
N GLY A 867 27.41 -1.61 9.88
CA GLY A 867 28.45 -0.67 10.31
C GLY A 867 29.34 -1.20 11.43
N ASN A 868 30.29 -0.36 11.86
CA ASN A 868 31.24 -0.68 12.93
C ASN A 868 30.93 0.10 14.21
N ILE A 869 30.72 -0.61 15.33
CA ILE A 869 30.64 -0.04 16.68
C ILE A 869 31.99 -0.24 17.37
N ILE A 870 32.73 0.85 17.56
CA ILE A 870 34.10 0.83 18.08
C ILE A 870 34.13 1.57 19.42
N ILE A 871 34.30 0.83 20.51
CA ILE A 871 34.67 1.41 21.80
C ILE A 871 36.18 1.57 21.82
N THR A 872 36.65 2.82 21.88
CA THR A 872 38.08 3.14 21.85
C THR A 872 38.72 2.85 23.22
N THR A 873 40.05 2.89 23.29
CA THR A 873 40.80 2.61 24.51
C THR A 873 40.43 3.51 25.70
N SER A 874 40.01 4.75 25.43
CA SER A 874 39.52 5.70 26.44
C SER A 874 38.03 5.60 26.73
N GLY A 875 37.25 4.95 25.84
CA GLY A 875 35.81 4.84 25.95
C GLY A 875 35.33 3.67 26.79
N LYS A 876 34.04 3.68 27.11
CA LYS A 876 33.30 2.55 27.71
C LYS A 876 31.82 2.64 27.41
N VAL A 877 31.11 1.51 27.41
CA VAL A 877 29.63 1.50 27.45
C VAL A 877 29.18 0.99 28.81
N THR A 878 28.31 1.75 29.48
CA THR A 878 27.99 1.51 30.89
C THR A 878 26.87 0.49 31.11
N ASN A 879 26.00 0.26 30.13
CA ASN A 879 24.99 -0.80 30.16
C ASN A 879 25.11 -1.73 28.94
N GLY A 880 24.45 -1.44 27.82
CA GLY A 880 24.21 -2.42 26.77
C GLY A 880 24.71 -2.00 25.39
N VAL A 881 25.28 -2.93 24.64
CA VAL A 881 25.70 -2.74 23.23
C VAL A 881 25.04 -3.81 22.36
N GLY A 882 24.25 -3.38 21.38
CA GLY A 882 23.56 -4.27 20.44
C GLY A 882 23.90 -3.96 18.98
N GLY A 883 23.91 -4.98 18.12
CA GLY A 883 24.05 -4.77 16.68
C GLY A 883 22.83 -4.08 16.06
N ILE A 884 21.60 -4.43 16.49
CA ILE A 884 20.38 -3.71 16.10
C ILE A 884 19.92 -2.77 17.22
N LEU A 885 19.70 -3.33 18.42
CA LEU A 885 19.11 -2.64 19.57
C LEU A 885 20.01 -2.65 20.80
N GLY A 886 20.24 -1.47 21.36
CA GLY A 886 20.91 -1.32 22.65
C GLY A 886 20.08 -1.89 23.80
N CYS A 887 18.76 -1.66 23.84
CA CYS A 887 17.84 -2.36 24.74
C CYS A 887 16.35 -2.16 24.39
N THR A 888 15.52 -3.06 24.91
CA THR A 888 14.09 -2.87 25.14
C THR A 888 13.85 -2.74 26.64
N ASN A 889 13.25 -1.64 27.11
CA ASN A 889 13.12 -1.41 28.54
C ASN A 889 11.90 -0.54 28.91
N SER A 890 10.94 -1.14 29.61
CA SER A 890 9.74 -0.46 30.07
C SER A 890 9.06 -1.17 31.24
N SER A 891 8.20 -0.42 31.93
CA SER A 891 7.25 -0.94 32.92
C SER A 891 5.80 -0.58 32.59
N THR A 892 5.55 -0.03 31.39
CA THR A 892 4.20 0.22 30.87
C THR A 892 3.49 -1.10 30.63
N THR A 893 2.22 -1.17 31.00
CA THR A 893 1.38 -2.37 30.82
C THR A 893 0.78 -2.41 29.42
N GLY A 894 0.71 -3.59 28.80
CA GLY A 894 -0.02 -3.80 27.55
C GLY A 894 0.69 -3.34 26.27
N ILE A 895 1.95 -2.92 26.35
CA ILE A 895 2.76 -2.64 25.16
C ILE A 895 3.43 -3.92 24.65
N GLU A 896 3.79 -3.93 23.36
CA GLU A 896 4.45 -5.06 22.70
C GLU A 896 5.64 -4.55 21.86
N ALA A 897 6.80 -5.18 22.01
CA ALA A 897 7.95 -4.92 21.16
C ALA A 897 8.15 -6.08 20.18
N ILE A 898 8.24 -5.78 18.88
CA ILE A 898 8.45 -6.81 17.85
C ILE A 898 9.77 -6.50 17.14
N ILE A 899 10.66 -7.49 17.05
CA ILE A 899 11.88 -7.46 16.25
C ILE A 899 11.85 -8.66 15.31
N ASN A 900 11.59 -8.41 14.03
CA ASN A 900 11.30 -9.47 13.08
C ASN A 900 11.97 -9.24 11.72
N GLY A 901 12.61 -10.26 11.14
CA GLY A 901 13.27 -10.09 9.84
C GLY A 901 14.51 -9.21 9.87
N CYS A 902 15.11 -8.98 11.04
CA CYS A 902 16.29 -8.11 11.17
C CYS A 902 17.61 -8.88 11.08
N TYR A 903 18.68 -8.18 10.66
CA TYR A 903 20.00 -8.79 10.62
C TYR A 903 21.17 -7.88 10.94
N PHE A 904 22.17 -8.45 11.61
CA PHE A 904 23.43 -7.78 11.94
C PHE A 904 24.61 -8.44 11.22
N ASP A 905 25.30 -7.66 10.39
CA ASP A 905 26.50 -8.02 9.61
C ASP A 905 27.67 -7.04 9.85
N GLY A 906 27.56 -6.22 10.90
CA GLY A 906 28.59 -5.24 11.23
C GLY A 906 29.68 -5.79 12.14
N SER A 907 30.36 -4.88 12.84
CA SER A 907 31.28 -5.25 13.92
C SER A 907 30.96 -4.52 15.22
N ILE A 908 31.15 -5.20 16.35
CA ILE A 908 31.17 -4.61 17.68
C ILE A 908 32.54 -4.91 18.27
N LYS A 909 33.35 -3.88 18.51
CA LYS A 909 34.70 -4.03 19.06
C LYS A 909 34.90 -3.19 20.31
N ASN A 910 35.30 -3.82 21.40
CA ASN A 910 35.64 -3.15 22.65
C ASN A 910 37.14 -3.14 22.92
N ASN A 911 37.80 -2.03 22.59
CA ASN A 911 39.21 -1.80 22.95
C ASN A 911 39.36 -1.08 24.31
N GLY A 912 38.25 -0.67 24.93
CA GLY A 912 38.22 0.06 26.19
C GLY A 912 38.45 -0.83 27.40
N SER A 913 38.82 -0.22 28.53
CA SER A 913 38.99 -0.94 29.80
C SER A 913 37.67 -1.23 30.54
N GLY A 914 36.56 -0.58 30.13
CA GLY A 914 35.25 -0.77 30.74
C GLY A 914 34.47 -1.93 30.11
N THR A 915 34.01 -2.85 30.95
CA THR A 915 33.15 -3.98 30.55
C THR A 915 31.67 -3.56 30.55
N PRO A 916 30.96 -3.61 29.40
CA PRO A 916 29.51 -3.42 29.37
C PRO A 916 28.78 -4.49 30.19
N LYS A 917 27.55 -4.18 30.61
CA LYS A 917 26.69 -5.15 31.29
C LYS A 917 26.08 -6.15 30.33
N TYR A 918 25.72 -5.71 29.12
CA TYR A 918 24.94 -6.47 28.16
C TYR A 918 25.52 -6.35 26.75
N VAL A 919 25.70 -7.45 26.03
CA VAL A 919 26.14 -7.44 24.62
C VAL A 919 25.37 -8.48 23.81
N ALA A 920 24.90 -8.10 22.61
CA ALA A 920 24.37 -9.03 21.61
C ALA A 920 24.37 -8.48 20.17
N GLY A 921 24.10 -9.34 19.18
CA GLY A 921 23.93 -8.95 17.79
C GLY A 921 22.56 -8.33 17.47
N ILE A 922 21.47 -8.82 18.08
CA ILE A 922 20.13 -8.25 17.87
C ILE A 922 19.77 -7.28 18.99
N ASN A 923 19.45 -7.76 20.21
CA ASN A 923 19.06 -6.90 21.33
C ASN A 923 19.89 -7.17 22.58
N SER A 924 20.66 -6.20 23.08
CA SER A 924 21.56 -6.47 24.20
C SER A 924 20.81 -6.76 25.51
N TYR A 925 19.69 -6.06 25.78
CA TYR A 925 18.94 -6.20 27.03
C TYR A 925 17.43 -6.10 26.81
N SER A 926 16.74 -7.19 27.12
CA SER A 926 15.28 -7.34 27.07
C SER A 926 14.66 -7.18 28.45
N ASN A 927 13.91 -6.10 28.69
CA ASN A 927 13.37 -5.77 30.02
C ASN A 927 12.01 -5.05 29.97
N LEU A 928 11.00 -5.72 29.43
CA LEU A 928 9.61 -5.28 29.47
C LEU A 928 8.88 -5.97 30.64
N SER A 929 8.91 -5.32 31.80
CA SER A 929 8.46 -5.91 33.08
C SER A 929 6.94 -6.13 33.23
N LYS A 930 6.12 -5.59 32.30
CA LYS A 930 4.64 -5.73 32.28
C LYS A 930 4.07 -5.84 30.86
N ALA A 931 4.89 -6.32 29.93
CA ALA A 931 4.65 -6.24 28.50
C ALA A 931 5.23 -7.45 27.77
N ALA A 932 4.99 -7.52 26.46
CA ALA A 932 5.45 -8.60 25.60
C ALA A 932 6.59 -8.16 24.67
N GLU A 933 7.47 -9.09 24.35
CA GLU A 933 8.55 -8.89 23.38
C GLU A 933 8.72 -10.16 22.53
N THR A 934 8.81 -9.96 21.22
CA THR A 934 8.97 -11.02 20.22
C THR A 934 10.21 -10.74 19.39
N ILE A 935 11.19 -11.64 19.42
CA ILE A 935 12.42 -11.58 18.62
C ILE A 935 12.46 -12.80 17.71
N THR A 936 12.01 -12.66 16.47
CA THR A 936 11.83 -13.82 15.56
C THR A 936 12.37 -13.59 14.16
N ASN A 937 12.80 -14.67 13.49
CA ASN A 937 13.27 -14.61 12.10
C ASN A 937 14.41 -13.62 11.90
N ASN A 938 15.39 -13.60 12.79
CA ASN A 938 16.55 -12.70 12.68
C ASN A 938 17.83 -13.50 12.44
N TYR A 939 18.85 -12.86 11.87
CA TYR A 939 20.16 -13.49 11.80
C TYR A 939 21.34 -12.59 12.15
N VAL A 940 22.42 -13.21 12.65
CA VAL A 940 23.65 -12.53 13.06
C VAL A 940 24.86 -13.17 12.38
N ILE A 941 25.51 -12.40 11.52
CA ILE A 941 26.77 -12.73 10.85
C ILE A 941 27.85 -11.64 11.04
N GLY A 942 27.55 -10.62 11.84
CA GLY A 942 28.52 -9.61 12.25
C GLY A 942 29.48 -10.12 13.33
N THR A 943 30.65 -9.49 13.44
CA THR A 943 31.67 -9.85 14.45
C THR A 943 31.40 -9.15 15.78
N ILE A 944 31.51 -9.89 16.89
CA ILE A 944 31.34 -9.33 18.25
C ILE A 944 32.61 -9.63 19.06
N ASP A 945 33.53 -8.68 19.06
CA ASP A 945 34.74 -8.66 19.89
C ASP A 945 34.51 -7.74 21.10
N CYS A 946 33.57 -8.15 21.96
CA CYS A 946 33.21 -7.40 23.16
C CYS A 946 32.74 -8.36 24.26
N THR A 947 33.41 -8.32 25.42
CA THR A 947 33.01 -9.10 26.59
C THR A 947 32.09 -8.29 27.49
N ALA A 948 31.07 -8.92 28.05
CA ALA A 948 30.11 -8.28 28.95
C ALA A 948 29.71 -9.17 30.13
N THR A 949 29.08 -8.58 31.14
CA THR A 949 28.56 -9.33 32.30
C THR A 949 27.53 -10.37 31.88
N ASN A 950 26.65 -10.02 30.94
CA ASN A 950 25.74 -10.95 30.27
C ASN A 950 25.87 -10.73 28.76
N GLN A 951 26.08 -11.80 28.02
CA GLN A 951 26.27 -11.73 26.58
C GLN A 951 25.58 -12.91 25.91
N GLY A 952 25.29 -12.74 24.62
CA GLY A 952 24.71 -13.77 23.77
C GLY A 952 24.63 -13.28 22.32
N THR A 953 24.33 -14.17 21.38
CA THR A 953 24.37 -13.81 19.96
C THR A 953 23.12 -13.05 19.52
N ILE A 954 21.94 -13.52 19.90
CA ILE A 954 20.67 -12.82 19.60
C ILE A 954 20.35 -11.81 20.69
N TYR A 955 20.36 -12.24 21.96
CA TYR A 955 20.17 -11.33 23.10
C TYR A 955 21.18 -11.53 24.24
N GLY A 956 21.45 -10.47 25.00
CA GLY A 956 22.43 -10.52 26.10
C GLY A 956 21.83 -11.00 27.41
N LYS A 957 20.77 -10.33 27.88
CA LYS A 957 19.96 -10.72 29.04
C LYS A 957 18.47 -10.45 28.80
N ASN A 958 17.63 -11.41 29.19
CA ASN A 958 16.17 -11.27 29.20
C ASN A 958 15.63 -11.19 30.65
N ASN A 959 14.72 -10.24 30.87
CA ASN A 959 13.90 -10.01 32.06
C ASN A 959 12.44 -9.67 31.68
N THR A 960 12.07 -9.74 30.40
CA THR A 960 10.72 -9.50 29.90
C THR A 960 9.78 -10.61 30.35
N VAL A 961 8.55 -10.25 30.76
CA VAL A 961 7.58 -11.20 31.33
C VAL A 961 7.04 -12.16 30.27
N ASN A 962 6.61 -11.64 29.12
CA ASN A 962 6.13 -12.42 27.99
C ASN A 962 7.17 -12.31 26.87
N PHE A 963 8.15 -13.20 26.84
CA PHE A 963 9.27 -13.14 25.91
C PHE A 963 9.23 -14.32 24.95
N ASP A 964 9.02 -14.03 23.67
CA ASP A 964 9.08 -14.98 22.56
C ASP A 964 10.36 -14.75 21.75
N CYS A 965 11.13 -15.81 21.50
CA CYS A 965 12.41 -15.72 20.81
C CYS A 965 12.70 -17.01 20.03
N GLU A 966 12.24 -17.03 18.79
CA GLU A 966 12.22 -18.23 17.94
C GLU A 966 12.76 -17.94 16.54
N ASN A 967 13.13 -19.00 15.82
CA ASN A 967 13.57 -18.93 14.41
C ASN A 967 14.69 -17.91 14.12
N ASN A 968 15.64 -17.74 15.04
CA ASN A 968 16.80 -16.87 14.84
C ASN A 968 18.05 -17.71 14.55
N TYR A 969 18.93 -17.23 13.67
CA TYR A 969 20.13 -17.95 13.27
C TYR A 969 21.39 -17.12 13.49
N TYR A 970 22.53 -17.77 13.70
CA TYR A 970 23.80 -17.06 13.78
C TYR A 970 24.96 -17.89 13.25
N TYR A 971 26.01 -17.22 12.77
CA TYR A 971 27.19 -17.92 12.27
C TYR A 971 27.92 -18.68 13.39
N ALA A 972 28.09 -19.98 13.20
CA ALA A 972 28.64 -20.90 14.17
C ALA A 972 30.12 -20.64 14.52
N GLY A 973 30.85 -19.90 13.67
CA GLY A 973 32.28 -19.60 13.86
C GLY A 973 32.59 -18.54 14.92
N TYR A 974 31.58 -17.91 15.55
CA TYR A 974 31.83 -16.91 16.60
C TYR A 974 32.32 -17.50 17.92
N THR A 975 33.13 -16.70 18.61
CA THR A 975 33.57 -16.92 19.99
C THR A 975 32.45 -16.78 21.02
N LEU A 976 31.37 -16.05 20.70
CA LEU A 976 30.17 -15.90 21.53
C LEU A 976 29.15 -17.01 21.22
N THR A 977 28.86 -17.87 22.19
CA THR A 977 27.88 -18.95 22.06
C THR A 977 26.54 -18.63 22.73
N GLY A 978 25.44 -18.88 22.00
CA GLY A 978 24.29 -19.66 22.50
C GLY A 978 23.21 -18.98 23.34
N LYS A 979 22.73 -17.77 22.99
CA LYS A 979 21.43 -17.28 23.51
C LYS A 979 20.51 -16.80 22.40
N GLY A 980 19.31 -17.41 22.34
CA GLY A 980 18.18 -16.96 21.53
C GLY A 980 18.20 -17.32 20.05
N GLY A 981 19.17 -18.11 19.58
CA GLY A 981 19.25 -18.52 18.18
C GLY A 981 19.95 -19.86 17.97
N ILE A 982 19.92 -20.34 16.73
CA ILE A 982 20.47 -21.62 16.28
C ILE A 982 21.80 -21.36 15.54
N PRO A 983 22.92 -22.01 15.95
CA PRO A 983 24.18 -21.88 15.24
C PRO A 983 24.09 -22.51 13.85
N MET A 984 24.67 -21.86 12.85
CA MET A 984 24.62 -22.26 11.46
C MET A 984 25.97 -22.03 10.75
N ASP A 985 26.38 -22.99 9.92
CA ASP A 985 27.59 -22.87 9.08
C ASP A 985 27.40 -21.76 8.04
N ILE A 986 28.45 -21.01 7.73
CA ILE A 986 28.41 -19.93 6.73
C ILE A 986 27.94 -20.43 5.36
N LYS A 987 28.26 -21.68 5.01
CA LYS A 987 27.82 -22.30 3.75
C LYS A 987 26.31 -22.38 3.63
N LYS A 988 25.59 -22.53 4.75
CA LYS A 988 24.11 -22.56 4.76
C LYS A 988 23.49 -21.18 4.59
N PHE A 989 24.20 -20.14 5.03
CA PHE A 989 23.84 -18.77 4.74
C PHE A 989 24.01 -18.44 3.25
N HIS A 990 25.05 -18.96 2.61
CA HIS A 990 25.28 -18.76 1.18
C HIS A 990 24.44 -19.64 0.26
N SER A 991 24.01 -20.82 0.74
CA SER A 991 23.34 -21.79 -0.12
C SER A 991 21.88 -21.50 -0.42
N GLY A 992 21.23 -20.57 0.31
CA GLY A 992 19.78 -20.40 0.31
C GLY A 992 19.06 -21.07 1.47
N GLU A 993 19.72 -21.99 2.19
CA GLU A 993 19.10 -22.73 3.29
C GLU A 993 18.67 -21.80 4.43
N ALA A 994 19.55 -20.89 4.86
CA ALA A 994 19.24 -19.94 5.93
C ALA A 994 18.05 -19.05 5.57
N THR A 995 18.04 -18.50 4.34
CA THR A 995 16.95 -17.66 3.81
C THR A 995 15.62 -18.40 3.84
N TYR A 996 15.60 -19.65 3.38
CA TYR A 996 14.38 -20.47 3.39
C TYR A 996 13.88 -20.72 4.81
N LEU A 997 14.77 -21.07 5.73
CA LEU A 997 14.43 -21.33 7.14
C LEU A 997 13.95 -20.06 7.87
N LEU A 998 14.59 -18.92 7.65
CA LEU A 998 14.19 -17.62 8.22
C LEU A 998 12.77 -17.23 7.82
N ASN A 999 12.33 -17.59 6.62
CA ASN A 999 10.97 -17.35 6.16
C ASN A 999 9.95 -18.37 6.72
N GLY A 1000 10.34 -19.63 6.93
CA GLY A 1000 9.47 -20.67 7.48
C GLY A 1000 8.13 -20.81 6.74
N ASP A 1001 7.06 -21.13 7.47
CA ASP A 1001 5.68 -21.27 6.92
C ASP A 1001 4.93 -19.92 6.85
N GLN A 1002 5.64 -18.79 6.85
CA GLN A 1002 5.02 -17.48 6.91
C GLN A 1002 4.36 -17.07 5.59
N MET A 1003 3.26 -16.32 5.68
CA MET A 1003 2.50 -15.84 4.52
C MET A 1003 3.22 -14.71 3.76
N GLU A 1004 4.12 -14.00 4.44
CA GLU A 1004 4.97 -12.93 3.89
C GLU A 1004 6.43 -13.37 3.98
N PHE A 1005 7.17 -13.25 2.87
CA PHE A 1005 8.61 -13.51 2.84
C PHE A 1005 9.35 -12.30 3.41
N LEU A 1006 10.12 -12.51 4.46
CA LEU A 1006 10.94 -11.48 5.10
C LEU A 1006 12.29 -11.35 4.38
N PHE A 1007 12.85 -12.49 3.96
CA PHE A 1007 14.14 -12.55 3.29
C PHE A 1007 14.05 -13.13 1.88
N GLY A 1008 14.91 -12.63 1.01
CA GLY A 1008 15.29 -13.27 -0.23
C GLY A 1008 16.81 -13.38 -0.35
N GLN A 1009 17.28 -14.01 -1.41
CA GLN A 1009 18.70 -14.19 -1.69
C GLN A 1009 18.88 -14.54 -3.16
N GLU A 1010 19.72 -13.79 -3.86
CA GLU A 1010 20.20 -14.20 -5.18
C GLU A 1010 21.25 -15.31 -4.99
N LEU A 1011 21.15 -16.42 -5.73
CA LEU A 1011 21.98 -17.61 -5.58
C LEU A 1011 22.90 -17.83 -6.80
N ASP A 1012 23.14 -16.78 -7.57
CA ASP A 1012 24.07 -16.70 -8.69
C ASP A 1012 25.55 -16.61 -8.26
N SER A 1013 25.80 -16.32 -6.98
CA SER A 1013 27.12 -16.22 -6.36
C SER A 1013 27.17 -16.95 -5.03
N ASP A 1014 28.26 -17.70 -4.81
CA ASP A 1014 28.52 -18.46 -3.58
C ASP A 1014 28.79 -17.58 -2.34
N ASN A 1015 28.82 -16.24 -2.49
CA ASN A 1015 29.07 -15.29 -1.40
C ASN A 1015 27.82 -14.49 -1.00
N ASN A 1016 26.70 -14.62 -1.72
CA ASN A 1016 25.51 -13.85 -1.41
C ASN A 1016 24.94 -14.26 -0.05
N MET A 1017 24.31 -13.31 0.64
CA MET A 1017 23.69 -13.50 1.95
C MET A 1017 22.17 -13.36 1.83
N PRO A 1018 21.38 -13.85 2.82
CA PRO A 1018 20.01 -13.43 2.95
C PRO A 1018 19.96 -11.89 2.99
N VAL A 1019 19.01 -11.30 2.30
CA VAL A 1019 18.72 -9.86 2.29
C VAL A 1019 17.23 -9.68 2.42
N VAL A 1020 16.76 -8.46 2.67
CA VAL A 1020 15.31 -8.20 2.70
C VAL A 1020 14.68 -8.62 1.37
N TYR A 1021 13.53 -9.29 1.42
CA TYR A 1021 12.84 -9.76 0.23
C TYR A 1021 12.39 -8.59 -0.65
N SER A 1022 12.78 -8.61 -1.93
CA SER A 1022 12.50 -7.54 -2.90
C SER A 1022 11.36 -7.89 -3.88
N GLY A 1023 10.76 -9.07 -3.74
CA GLY A 1023 9.82 -9.63 -4.72
C GLY A 1023 10.48 -10.61 -5.69
N THR A 1024 11.71 -10.35 -6.12
CA THR A 1024 12.39 -11.12 -7.19
C THR A 1024 13.36 -12.18 -6.67
N ASN A 1025 13.92 -11.99 -5.48
CA ASN A 1025 15.00 -12.79 -4.92
C ASN A 1025 14.51 -13.99 -4.08
N ARG A 1026 13.40 -14.64 -4.45
CA ARG A 1026 12.83 -15.74 -3.64
C ARG A 1026 13.70 -17.00 -3.72
N VAL A 1027 13.83 -17.71 -2.59
CA VAL A 1027 14.50 -19.01 -2.49
C VAL A 1027 13.47 -20.15 -2.40
N TYR A 1028 13.64 -21.18 -3.23
CA TYR A 1028 12.86 -22.42 -3.26
C TYR A 1028 13.71 -23.61 -2.84
N LYS A 1029 13.08 -24.60 -2.22
CA LYS A 1029 13.71 -25.84 -1.78
C LYS A 1029 13.44 -26.98 -2.77
N THR A 1030 14.49 -27.64 -3.25
CA THR A 1030 14.38 -28.86 -4.04
C THR A 1030 15.01 -30.03 -3.29
N VAL A 1031 14.20 -31.05 -3.00
CA VAL A 1031 14.64 -32.31 -2.39
C VAL A 1031 14.86 -33.34 -3.49
N PHE A 1032 16.07 -33.88 -3.57
CA PHE A 1032 16.45 -34.93 -4.52
C PHE A 1032 16.43 -36.28 -3.81
N MET A 1033 15.67 -37.24 -4.34
CA MET A 1033 15.44 -38.55 -3.77
C MET A 1033 16.08 -39.64 -4.63
N TYR A 1034 16.84 -40.55 -4.04
CA TYR A 1034 17.41 -41.72 -4.72
C TYR A 1034 17.14 -43.00 -3.92
N ASN A 1035 16.58 -44.01 -4.58
CA ASN A 1035 16.14 -45.28 -3.96
C ASN A 1035 15.28 -45.09 -2.70
N GLY A 1036 14.38 -44.09 -2.73
CA GLY A 1036 13.46 -43.78 -1.63
C GLY A 1036 14.09 -43.01 -0.45
N ASN A 1037 15.36 -42.63 -0.54
CA ASN A 1037 16.05 -41.85 0.49
C ASN A 1037 16.43 -40.45 -0.01
N GLU A 1038 16.55 -39.47 0.90
CA GLU A 1038 17.07 -38.14 0.58
C GLU A 1038 18.53 -38.24 0.12
N TYR A 1039 18.78 -37.88 -1.15
CA TYR A 1039 20.09 -37.87 -1.78
C TYR A 1039 20.77 -36.52 -1.59
N ALA A 1040 20.04 -35.43 -1.82
CA ALA A 1040 20.53 -34.07 -1.63
C ALA A 1040 19.35 -33.10 -1.41
N VAL A 1041 19.61 -31.99 -0.73
CA VAL A 1041 18.71 -30.83 -0.67
C VAL A 1041 19.47 -29.64 -1.20
N LEU A 1042 18.92 -29.00 -2.23
CA LEU A 1042 19.47 -27.77 -2.79
C LEU A 1042 18.42 -26.67 -2.73
N TYR A 1043 18.91 -25.45 -2.63
CA TYR A 1043 18.08 -24.26 -2.65
C TYR A 1043 18.43 -23.44 -3.89
N ASN A 1044 17.40 -22.87 -4.50
CA ASN A 1044 17.45 -22.33 -5.85
C ASN A 1044 16.59 -21.07 -5.93
N ASN A 1045 16.92 -20.16 -6.84
CA ASN A 1045 15.96 -19.18 -7.31
C ASN A 1045 15.10 -19.83 -8.41
N THR A 1046 14.68 -19.05 -9.41
CA THR A 1046 13.92 -19.58 -10.54
C THR A 1046 14.71 -20.61 -11.34
N GLU A 1047 16.03 -20.43 -11.48
CA GLU A 1047 16.92 -21.39 -12.11
C GLU A 1047 17.31 -22.51 -11.15
N MET A 1048 17.11 -23.77 -11.56
CA MET A 1048 17.33 -24.92 -10.71
C MET A 1048 18.80 -25.38 -10.69
N LYS A 1049 19.35 -25.61 -9.49
CA LYS A 1049 20.61 -26.31 -9.28
C LYS A 1049 20.34 -27.81 -9.11
N PHE A 1050 21.30 -28.62 -9.59
CA PHE A 1050 21.25 -30.07 -9.50
C PHE A 1050 22.47 -30.60 -8.75
N PRO A 1051 22.30 -31.66 -7.94
CA PRO A 1051 23.45 -32.33 -7.34
C PRO A 1051 24.20 -33.12 -8.42
N GLN A 1052 25.38 -33.62 -8.07
CA GLN A 1052 26.05 -34.65 -8.86
C GLN A 1052 25.09 -35.82 -9.12
N ASN A 1053 25.08 -36.34 -10.35
CA ASN A 1053 24.19 -37.45 -10.70
C ASN A 1053 24.56 -38.70 -9.86
N PRO A 1054 23.58 -39.42 -9.31
CA PRO A 1054 23.85 -40.66 -8.59
C PRO A 1054 24.45 -41.69 -9.55
N VAL A 1055 25.39 -42.50 -9.05
CA VAL A 1055 25.96 -43.62 -9.79
C VAL A 1055 25.09 -44.85 -9.53
N PRO A 1056 24.35 -45.36 -10.54
CA PRO A 1056 23.48 -46.52 -10.35
C PRO A 1056 24.25 -47.84 -10.21
N ASP A 1057 23.59 -48.86 -9.67
CA ASP A 1057 24.12 -50.22 -9.59
C ASP A 1057 24.41 -50.85 -10.97
N ASP A 1058 25.30 -51.84 -11.01
CA ASP A 1058 25.73 -52.55 -12.22
C ASP A 1058 24.52 -53.02 -13.07
N GLY A 1059 24.48 -52.58 -14.34
CA GLY A 1059 23.40 -52.90 -15.28
C GLY A 1059 22.29 -51.84 -15.38
N THR A 1060 22.46 -50.66 -14.78
CA THR A 1060 21.58 -49.49 -14.98
C THR A 1060 22.36 -48.18 -15.21
N THR A 1061 21.75 -47.19 -15.87
CA THR A 1061 22.26 -45.82 -16.07
C THR A 1061 21.29 -44.80 -15.51
N PHE A 1062 21.82 -43.62 -15.14
CA PHE A 1062 21.01 -42.53 -14.63
C PHE A 1062 20.18 -41.92 -15.77
N GLY A 1063 18.86 -41.99 -15.63
CA GLY A 1063 17.88 -41.55 -16.62
C GLY A 1063 17.36 -40.13 -16.44
N GLY A 1064 17.82 -39.41 -15.40
CA GLY A 1064 17.40 -38.05 -15.08
C GLY A 1064 16.63 -37.94 -13.76
N TRP A 1065 16.34 -36.70 -13.38
CA TRP A 1065 15.52 -36.35 -12.22
C TRP A 1065 14.09 -36.08 -12.67
N TYR A 1066 13.11 -36.62 -11.93
CA TYR A 1066 11.70 -36.51 -12.30
C TYR A 1066 10.83 -36.14 -11.10
N ASP A 1067 9.77 -35.36 -11.31
CA ASP A 1067 8.75 -35.17 -10.27
C ASP A 1067 7.83 -36.41 -10.15
N GLU A 1068 6.90 -36.38 -9.19
CA GLU A 1068 5.91 -37.44 -8.98
C GLU A 1068 4.96 -37.66 -10.17
N LYS A 1069 4.84 -36.66 -11.05
CA LYS A 1069 4.00 -36.71 -12.25
C LYS A 1069 4.77 -37.26 -13.46
N GLY A 1070 6.07 -37.55 -13.32
CA GLY A 1070 6.93 -38.06 -14.37
C GLY A 1070 7.49 -37.00 -15.31
N ASN A 1071 7.42 -35.72 -14.94
CA ASN A 1071 8.08 -34.64 -15.70
C ASN A 1071 9.58 -34.65 -15.41
N ARG A 1072 10.39 -34.58 -16.46
CA ARG A 1072 11.86 -34.55 -16.33
C ARG A 1072 12.35 -33.15 -16.02
N TYR A 1073 13.33 -33.06 -15.14
CA TYR A 1073 14.04 -31.84 -14.77
C TYR A 1073 15.54 -31.96 -15.05
N ASP A 1074 16.13 -30.91 -15.60
CA ASP A 1074 17.55 -30.75 -15.89
C ASP A 1074 18.01 -29.29 -15.69
N GLU A 1075 19.29 -29.00 -15.95
CA GLU A 1075 19.92 -27.69 -15.72
C GLU A 1075 19.26 -26.50 -16.44
N ASN A 1076 18.42 -26.74 -17.46
CA ASN A 1076 17.66 -25.68 -18.14
C ASN A 1076 16.24 -25.51 -17.57
N SER A 1077 15.86 -26.32 -16.58
CA SER A 1077 14.54 -26.31 -15.97
C SER A 1077 14.43 -25.17 -14.95
N THR A 1078 13.25 -24.57 -14.89
CA THR A 1078 12.94 -23.53 -13.92
C THR A 1078 11.89 -24.00 -12.91
N THR A 1079 11.89 -23.40 -11.73
CA THR A 1079 10.88 -23.64 -10.69
C THR A 1079 10.42 -22.35 -10.05
N GLN A 1080 9.18 -22.35 -9.56
CA GLN A 1080 8.64 -21.31 -8.68
C GLN A 1080 7.88 -21.91 -7.49
N THR A 1081 8.26 -23.12 -7.13
CA THR A 1081 7.73 -23.85 -5.99
C THR A 1081 8.81 -24.75 -5.42
N ASP A 1082 8.61 -25.17 -4.18
CA ASP A 1082 9.38 -26.27 -3.62
C ASP A 1082 9.05 -27.56 -4.38
N LEU A 1083 10.07 -28.38 -4.59
CA LEU A 1083 9.98 -29.59 -5.40
C LEU A 1083 10.58 -30.79 -4.67
N ILE A 1084 10.04 -31.97 -4.97
CA ILE A 1084 10.66 -33.26 -4.66
C ILE A 1084 10.90 -33.96 -6.00
N LEU A 1085 12.17 -34.25 -6.30
CA LEU A 1085 12.58 -34.91 -7.54
C LEU A 1085 13.20 -36.27 -7.24
N TYR A 1086 12.81 -37.28 -7.99
CA TYR A 1086 13.24 -38.66 -7.85
C TYR A 1086 14.19 -39.02 -9.00
N ALA A 1087 15.33 -39.62 -8.65
CA ALA A 1087 16.27 -40.16 -9.62
C ALA A 1087 15.68 -41.40 -10.28
N LYS A 1088 15.55 -41.37 -11.61
CA LYS A 1088 15.15 -42.55 -12.40
C LYS A 1088 16.38 -43.26 -12.91
N THR A 1089 16.43 -44.59 -12.75
CA THR A 1089 17.47 -45.44 -13.36
C THR A 1089 16.90 -46.22 -14.54
N ILE A 1090 17.69 -46.40 -15.59
CA ILE A 1090 17.32 -47.10 -16.83
C ILE A 1090 18.23 -48.31 -16.96
N ALA A 1091 17.68 -49.51 -17.18
CA ALA A 1091 18.51 -50.70 -17.38
C ALA A 1091 19.39 -50.59 -18.64
N THR A 1092 20.68 -50.89 -18.52
CA THR A 1092 21.61 -51.03 -19.65
C THR A 1092 21.68 -52.49 -20.08
N GLY A 1093 20.82 -52.84 -21.03
CA GLY A 1093 20.82 -54.16 -21.67
C GLY A 1093 19.50 -54.43 -22.37
N THR A 1094 19.57 -54.85 -23.64
CA THR A 1094 18.41 -55.28 -24.44
C THR A 1094 18.09 -56.77 -24.29
N ASP A 1095 18.82 -57.50 -23.46
CA ASP A 1095 18.72 -58.95 -23.38
C ASP A 1095 17.82 -59.37 -22.21
N ASN A 1096 16.86 -60.23 -22.50
CA ASN A 1096 16.01 -60.88 -21.49
C ASN A 1096 16.92 -61.52 -20.42
N LEU A 1097 16.74 -61.14 -19.15
CA LEU A 1097 17.40 -61.83 -18.04
C LEU A 1097 16.94 -63.29 -18.05
N LYS A 1098 17.92 -64.21 -17.96
CA LYS A 1098 17.79 -65.67 -18.05
C LYS A 1098 16.44 -66.18 -17.53
N THR A 1099 15.68 -66.81 -18.43
CA THR A 1099 14.40 -67.45 -18.10
C THR A 1099 14.63 -68.77 -17.38
N LYS A 1100 14.15 -68.90 -16.13
CA LYS A 1100 13.96 -70.20 -15.47
C LYS A 1100 12.59 -70.80 -15.79
N ASP A 1101 11.59 -69.98 -16.08
CA ASP A 1101 10.25 -70.42 -16.45
C ASP A 1101 10.09 -70.40 -17.98
N GLU A 1102 9.34 -71.36 -18.52
CA GLU A 1102 8.97 -71.41 -19.92
C GLU A 1102 7.75 -70.50 -20.13
N ILE A 1103 7.99 -69.29 -20.66
CA ILE A 1103 6.97 -68.25 -20.83
C ILE A 1103 6.70 -68.04 -22.31
N THR A 1104 5.44 -68.26 -22.72
CA THR A 1104 4.97 -68.02 -24.09
C THR A 1104 3.99 -66.86 -24.10
N ILE A 1105 4.23 -65.89 -24.98
CA ILE A 1105 3.41 -64.67 -25.07
C ILE A 1105 2.68 -64.64 -26.39
N SER A 1106 1.37 -64.46 -26.33
CA SER A 1106 0.50 -64.23 -27.49
C SER A 1106 -0.18 -62.86 -27.35
N ASN A 1107 -0.88 -62.42 -28.40
CA ASN A 1107 -1.55 -61.13 -28.37
C ASN A 1107 -2.58 -60.98 -27.24
N ASN A 1108 -3.18 -62.07 -26.74
CA ASN A 1108 -4.30 -61.98 -25.82
C ASN A 1108 -3.99 -62.58 -24.45
N LYS A 1109 -2.89 -63.33 -24.33
CA LYS A 1109 -2.53 -64.04 -23.10
C LYS A 1109 -1.03 -64.30 -22.97
N ILE A 1110 -0.60 -64.49 -21.73
CA ILE A 1110 0.73 -64.97 -21.36
C ILE A 1110 0.57 -66.33 -20.68
N ASP A 1111 1.17 -67.36 -21.26
CA ASP A 1111 1.24 -68.72 -20.70
C ASP A 1111 2.57 -68.88 -19.97
N ILE A 1112 2.54 -69.31 -18.71
CA ILE A 1112 3.70 -69.46 -17.83
C ILE A 1112 3.77 -70.91 -17.35
N THR A 1113 4.91 -71.56 -17.52
CA THR A 1113 5.20 -72.89 -16.98
C THR A 1113 6.50 -72.85 -16.18
N SER A 1114 6.45 -73.22 -14.89
CA SER A 1114 7.60 -73.21 -13.98
C SER A 1114 7.76 -74.55 -13.26
N GLU A 1115 9.00 -74.89 -12.86
CA GLU A 1115 9.28 -76.05 -12.00
C GLU A 1115 8.81 -75.85 -10.54
N ASN A 1116 8.57 -74.60 -10.11
CA ASN A 1116 8.11 -74.23 -8.77
C ASN A 1116 6.89 -73.29 -8.83
N PRO A 1117 6.15 -73.06 -7.72
CA PRO A 1117 5.08 -72.06 -7.71
C PRO A 1117 5.56 -70.69 -8.19
N ILE A 1118 4.85 -70.11 -9.16
CA ILE A 1118 5.26 -68.91 -9.92
C ILE A 1118 5.44 -67.67 -9.02
N GLY A 1119 4.60 -67.53 -7.98
CA GLY A 1119 4.69 -66.45 -7.00
C GLY A 1119 4.12 -65.12 -7.51
N ASP A 1120 4.65 -64.01 -6.98
CA ASP A 1120 4.22 -62.66 -7.35
C ASP A 1120 4.74 -62.29 -8.75
N ILE A 1121 3.83 -61.79 -9.58
CA ILE A 1121 4.09 -61.31 -10.93
C ILE A 1121 3.57 -59.88 -11.11
N ALA A 1122 4.26 -59.10 -11.95
CA ALA A 1122 3.85 -57.76 -12.35
C ALA A 1122 4.05 -57.54 -13.85
N ILE A 1123 3.13 -56.83 -14.50
CA ILE A 1123 3.33 -56.25 -15.83
C ILE A 1123 3.44 -54.76 -15.66
N VAL A 1124 4.49 -54.20 -16.23
CA VAL A 1124 4.85 -52.79 -16.12
C VAL A 1124 4.85 -52.18 -17.53
N ASP A 1125 4.27 -50.99 -17.69
CA ASP A 1125 4.34 -50.25 -18.94
C ASP A 1125 5.73 -49.62 -19.18
N VAL A 1126 5.92 -48.97 -20.33
CA VAL A 1126 7.18 -48.26 -20.66
C VAL A 1126 7.52 -47.10 -19.72
N ASN A 1127 6.53 -46.59 -18.98
CA ASN A 1127 6.71 -45.47 -18.05
C ASN A 1127 7.15 -45.96 -16.66
N GLY A 1128 6.99 -47.25 -16.37
CA GLY A 1128 7.33 -47.87 -15.09
C GLY A 1128 6.11 -48.12 -14.19
N MET A 1129 4.88 -47.94 -14.69
CA MET A 1129 3.65 -48.13 -13.94
C MET A 1129 3.21 -49.60 -13.98
N GLU A 1130 2.92 -50.20 -12.82
CA GLU A 1130 2.34 -51.55 -12.75
C GLU A 1130 0.90 -51.51 -13.27
N VAL A 1131 0.65 -52.19 -14.39
CA VAL A 1131 -0.67 -52.28 -15.03
C VAL A 1131 -1.39 -53.57 -14.69
N ILE A 1132 -0.66 -54.62 -14.33
CA ILE A 1132 -1.20 -55.89 -13.82
C ILE A 1132 -0.30 -56.38 -12.70
N ASN A 1133 -0.86 -56.76 -11.55
CA ASN A 1133 -0.13 -57.37 -10.43
C ASN A 1133 -0.95 -58.53 -9.86
N LYS A 1134 -0.35 -59.72 -9.72
CA LYS A 1134 -1.01 -60.94 -9.22
C LYS A 1134 -0.03 -61.85 -8.49
N THR A 1135 -0.53 -62.59 -7.51
CA THR A 1135 0.16 -63.73 -6.91
C THR A 1135 -0.39 -65.03 -7.47
N ILE A 1136 0.47 -65.88 -8.01
CA ILE A 1136 0.12 -67.17 -8.62
C ILE A 1136 0.73 -68.29 -7.77
N LYS A 1137 -0.08 -69.25 -7.31
CA LYS A 1137 0.37 -70.34 -6.43
C LYS A 1137 0.62 -71.65 -7.17
N GLU A 1138 0.22 -71.71 -8.41
CA GLU A 1138 0.37 -72.82 -9.33
C GLU A 1138 1.74 -72.80 -10.03
N THR A 1139 2.14 -73.94 -10.58
CA THR A 1139 3.33 -74.09 -11.45
C THR A 1139 3.00 -73.81 -12.93
N ILE A 1140 1.72 -73.72 -13.28
CA ILE A 1140 1.23 -73.39 -14.61
C ILE A 1140 0.16 -72.32 -14.46
N ALA A 1141 0.25 -71.24 -15.24
CA ALA A 1141 -0.76 -70.20 -15.24
C ALA A 1141 -0.93 -69.55 -16.61
N GLU A 1142 -2.16 -69.11 -16.86
CA GLU A 1142 -2.53 -68.31 -18.02
C GLU A 1142 -2.99 -66.93 -17.53
N LEU A 1143 -2.37 -65.88 -18.07
CA LEU A 1143 -2.71 -64.51 -17.76
C LEU A 1143 -3.36 -63.84 -18.96
N ASP A 1144 -4.64 -63.44 -18.82
CA ASP A 1144 -5.33 -62.60 -19.80
C ASP A 1144 -4.73 -61.18 -19.79
N ILE A 1145 -4.34 -60.71 -20.97
CA ILE A 1145 -3.78 -59.37 -21.20
C ILE A 1145 -4.57 -58.55 -22.23
N ASN A 1146 -5.83 -58.93 -22.51
CA ASN A 1146 -6.70 -58.18 -23.43
C ASN A 1146 -7.00 -56.75 -22.95
N SER A 1147 -6.90 -56.49 -21.65
CA SER A 1147 -7.07 -55.14 -21.08
C SER A 1147 -5.90 -54.19 -21.38
N LEU A 1148 -4.75 -54.71 -21.83
CA LEU A 1148 -3.59 -53.88 -22.16
C LEU A 1148 -3.78 -53.20 -23.52
N GLN A 1149 -3.51 -51.90 -23.57
CA GLN A 1149 -3.50 -51.15 -24.82
C GLN A 1149 -2.29 -51.53 -25.69
N HIS A 1150 -2.35 -51.23 -26.99
CA HIS A 1150 -1.23 -51.45 -27.91
C HIS A 1150 0.03 -50.74 -27.39
N GLY A 1151 1.11 -51.47 -27.17
CA GLY A 1151 2.27 -50.91 -26.50
C GLY A 1151 3.32 -51.94 -26.10
N ILE A 1152 4.44 -51.43 -25.56
CA ILE A 1152 5.54 -52.24 -25.04
C ILE A 1152 5.34 -52.41 -23.53
N TYR A 1153 5.53 -53.63 -23.03
CA TYR A 1153 5.39 -53.96 -21.62
C TYR A 1153 6.54 -54.84 -21.14
N LEU A 1154 6.77 -54.83 -19.83
CA LEU A 1154 7.70 -55.71 -19.12
C LEU A 1154 6.89 -56.63 -18.20
N PHE A 1155 6.95 -57.93 -18.43
CA PHE A 1155 6.53 -58.94 -17.47
C PHE A 1155 7.66 -59.20 -16.48
N LYS A 1156 7.37 -59.18 -15.19
CA LYS A 1156 8.30 -59.46 -14.08
C LYS A 1156 7.70 -60.56 -13.22
N SER A 1157 8.52 -61.56 -12.88
CA SER A 1157 8.27 -62.52 -11.80
C SER A 1157 9.43 -62.46 -10.81
N LYS A 1158 9.37 -63.27 -9.74
CA LYS A 1158 10.50 -63.46 -8.82
C LYS A 1158 11.78 -63.93 -9.51
N HIS A 1159 11.66 -64.60 -10.67
CA HIS A 1159 12.77 -65.27 -11.34
C HIS A 1159 13.08 -64.71 -12.73
N ASP A 1160 12.10 -64.12 -13.42
CA ASP A 1160 12.20 -63.75 -14.82
C ASP A 1160 11.74 -62.30 -15.09
N CYS A 1161 12.34 -61.66 -16.09
CA CYS A 1161 11.90 -60.35 -16.58
C CYS A 1161 11.92 -60.35 -18.11
N ILE A 1162 10.76 -60.26 -18.75
CA ILE A 1162 10.57 -60.42 -20.19
C ILE A 1162 9.89 -59.19 -20.78
N LYS A 1163 10.47 -58.65 -21.84
CA LYS A 1163 9.84 -57.60 -22.65
C LYS A 1163 8.93 -58.21 -23.70
N PHE A 1164 7.72 -57.68 -23.84
CA PHE A 1164 6.81 -58.05 -24.94
C PHE A 1164 6.06 -56.84 -25.52
N ILE A 1165 5.52 -57.03 -26.72
CA ILE A 1165 4.75 -56.01 -27.44
C ILE A 1165 3.32 -56.52 -27.56
N LYS A 1166 2.37 -55.79 -26.96
CA LYS A 1166 0.95 -56.00 -27.17
C LYS A 1166 0.57 -55.34 -28.49
N LYS A 1167 0.19 -56.16 -29.47
CA LYS A 1167 -0.39 -55.67 -30.72
C LYS A 1167 -1.89 -55.43 -30.60
#